data_AF-A0AAE1L9M4-F1
#
_entry.id   AF-A0AAE1L9M4-F1
#
_cell.length_a   1.000
_cell.length_b   1.000
_cell.length_c   1.000
_cell.angle_alpha   90.00
_cell.angle_beta   90.00
_cell.angle_gamma   90.00
#
_symmetry.space_group_name_H-M   'P 1'
#
loop_
_entity.id
_entity.type
_entity.pdbx_description
1 polymer ?
#
loop_
_entity_poly.entity_id
_entity_poly.type
_entity_poly.pdbx_seq_one_letter_code
_entity_poly.pdbx_strand_id
1 'polypeptide(L)'
;MMKIQFQSKSRGFSISGCCNDNTYLYIQRNTIFVKDGFNIVISNILQRHPATHLTKTAKSQFQSKASPNPSFLSSHPTSPSSEIMLSVPLSQSPSPSRICSPTPPFPALASSPSHSDIAPSSQCTFVPCQESSHQMDDGQVLYPEQEVLHEVDGFFIIDEEENNDENTSIYSEESFVLRLDSCSDQEGEDDLNVCGELEQDDQHDFDGSSSDEEVLAEATDLFLSVSERIQILLLLATMKRHNLTYSAAEDMMELTGVLTESEVFLPPRYLIKRAIEEYSCCITGHHICPACGKYNGVKTTKTFNCVTCRETVSTELEALLRNPSVDILNPHEREKIVQSNYEDIYDGNYYRKNVVENTLTINFFVDGLQIATTSKKSAWPVLACLNELPLPIRRKHIFLISLWLGLKKPNCNEYLEPFVTECVRLEATGLSFVKNGTTFIFKFKVIVGISDTIARPLLRNSTQFNGWYGCGLCLHPGFRMKHNKGHIRSYSTFVKEYPKRSHDQLMQMAREAEQVGKPVKGIKGVSVLSKLQDFNMVQGLDLDFFHALVNVCKRFANLWFLEKFKNKPFGLSSKFAEINARLLQITPTSDVSRNPRSLKDRSDYRGHEWFHWVVEYSMPVLKGILPARYLNHWSLLVHAVALIMQNSVAKSELAYAGRYLSRFVSEIDVLYGKHNVTFSAHLLTHLEHSISEYGQPWAHSAFIFESFLAEIKQAVKSSNGASLQICKAMQRKIAIRKLEEDMEESMTNSHKQYLNSMLHRKNLAPAYLKVGAACLLGKPKSGALSLDSVSSLRRAGVQCQENSSFFSFDRCQMFNVVYHSEHYSRVSKQNNSVVLLVSNEVFVIHSFVVFNNECFVLGNIIEENRQQKLCDIPLPHIRILKDEPEEIRRCFPVCDIDSKLLSFNIKSVTGESLRIACINVLKMEMLR
;
A
#
# COMPACT_ATOMS: atom_id res chain seq x y z
N MET A 1 29.82 -39.87 55.38
CA MET A 1 28.45 -39.47 54.98
C MET A 1 28.57 -38.82 53.61
N MET A 2 28.01 -39.41 52.54
CA MET A 2 26.64 -39.20 52.03
C MET A 2 26.34 -37.75 51.66
N LYS A 3 25.93 -37.40 50.42
CA LYS A 3 25.91 -38.12 49.11
C LYS A 3 25.89 -37.01 48.01
N ILE A 4 26.60 -37.00 46.87
CA ILE A 4 26.91 -38.02 45.83
C ILE A 4 25.61 -38.39 45.10
N GLN A 5 25.34 -38.08 43.82
CA GLN A 5 26.15 -37.75 42.61
C GLN A 5 25.31 -36.88 41.61
N PHE A 6 25.77 -36.37 40.45
CA PHE A 6 27.09 -36.37 39.76
C PHE A 6 27.22 -35.09 38.90
N GLN A 7 28.44 -34.58 38.72
CA GLN A 7 28.85 -33.84 37.51
C GLN A 7 30.11 -34.49 36.95
N SER A 8 30.23 -34.57 35.62
CA SER A 8 31.53 -34.72 34.97
C SER A 8 31.53 -34.05 33.59
N LYS A 9 32.69 -33.57 33.14
CA LYS A 9 32.90 -32.98 31.81
C LYS A 9 33.65 -33.99 30.94
N SER A 10 33.27 -34.16 29.67
CA SER A 10 34.25 -34.20 28.58
C SER A 10 33.62 -34.13 27.17
N ARG A 11 34.25 -33.30 26.32
CA ARG A 11 34.37 -33.42 24.85
C ARG A 11 33.28 -34.19 24.09
N GLY A 12 32.19 -33.51 23.73
CA GLY A 12 31.36 -33.89 22.58
C GLY A 12 31.87 -33.24 21.29
N PHE A 13 31.86 -33.96 20.17
CA PHE A 13 32.09 -33.39 18.83
C PHE A 13 30.88 -32.57 18.39
N SER A 14 31.09 -31.32 17.95
CA SER A 14 30.03 -30.51 17.34
C SER A 14 29.94 -30.77 15.84
N ILE A 15 29.03 -31.64 15.40
CA ILE A 15 28.65 -31.74 13.98
C ILE A 15 27.74 -30.55 13.66
N SER A 16 28.32 -29.51 13.05
CA SER A 16 27.62 -28.30 12.63
C SER A 16 26.87 -28.54 11.32
N GLY A 17 25.65 -29.07 11.42
CA GLY A 17 24.72 -29.20 10.29
C GLY A 17 24.44 -27.83 9.65
N CYS A 18 24.98 -27.59 8.45
CA CYS A 18 24.94 -26.28 7.80
C CYS A 18 23.79 -26.20 6.79
N CYS A 19 22.61 -25.77 7.24
CA CYS A 19 21.41 -25.61 6.37
C CYS A 19 21.55 -24.38 5.44
N ASN A 20 22.29 -24.56 4.34
CA ASN A 20 22.52 -23.54 3.31
C ASN A 20 21.37 -23.41 2.28
N ASP A 21 20.13 -23.24 2.78
CA ASP A 21 18.93 -23.12 1.94
C ASP A 21 18.69 -21.68 1.46
N ASN A 22 19.32 -21.32 0.33
CA ASN A 22 18.93 -20.18 -0.51
C ASN A 22 18.01 -20.67 -1.66
N THR A 23 16.84 -21.20 -1.29
CA THR A 23 15.89 -21.82 -2.21
C THR A 23 14.63 -20.96 -2.34
N TYR A 24 14.28 -20.56 -3.56
CA TYR A 24 13.15 -19.66 -3.83
C TYR A 24 11.92 -20.44 -4.29
N LEU A 25 10.76 -19.99 -3.81
CA LEU A 25 9.45 -20.50 -4.22
C LEU A 25 8.62 -19.35 -4.82
N TYR A 26 8.98 -18.93 -6.03
CA TYR A 26 8.08 -19.25 -7.14
C TYR A 26 8.35 -20.77 -7.34
N ILE A 27 7.47 -21.77 -7.42
CA ILE A 27 6.42 -22.26 -6.51
C ILE A 27 5.93 -23.65 -7.12
N GLN A 28 5.01 -24.43 -6.52
CA GLN A 28 4.45 -25.73 -7.01
C GLN A 28 5.32 -27.02 -7.01
N ARG A 29 5.30 -27.83 -8.09
CA ARG A 29 5.38 -29.31 -8.14
C ARG A 29 6.08 -29.84 -9.40
N ASN A 30 6.57 -31.09 -9.47
CA ASN A 30 6.48 -32.21 -8.51
C ASN A 30 7.80 -32.52 -7.77
N THR A 31 7.65 -33.09 -6.57
CA THR A 31 8.74 -33.48 -5.66
C THR A 31 9.49 -34.73 -6.16
N ILE A 32 10.82 -34.77 -5.95
CA ILE A 32 11.58 -36.02 -5.80
C ILE A 32 12.57 -35.83 -4.64
N PHE A 33 12.67 -36.82 -3.75
CA PHE A 33 13.61 -36.81 -2.62
C PHE A 33 15.08 -36.87 -3.09
N VAL A 34 15.99 -36.24 -2.35
CA VAL A 34 17.42 -36.56 -2.40
C VAL A 34 17.77 -37.28 -1.11
N LYS A 35 17.98 -38.59 -1.19
CA LYS A 35 18.52 -39.41 -0.10
C LYS A 35 19.87 -40.00 -0.51
N ASP A 36 20.76 -40.10 0.48
CA ASP A 36 22.01 -40.85 0.51
C ASP A 36 23.18 -40.43 -0.42
N GLY A 37 24.40 -40.63 0.09
CA GLY A 37 25.42 -41.28 -0.73
C GLY A 37 26.64 -40.47 -1.18
N PHE A 38 27.42 -39.90 -0.25
CA PHE A 38 28.85 -39.68 -0.53
C PHE A 38 29.58 -41.04 -0.56
N ASN A 39 29.56 -41.72 -1.71
CA ASN A 39 30.41 -42.88 -1.97
C ASN A 39 31.86 -42.42 -2.19
N ILE A 40 32.61 -42.24 -1.10
CA ILE A 40 34.07 -42.19 -1.17
C ILE A 40 34.57 -43.63 -1.33
N VAL A 41 35.20 -43.92 -2.47
CA VAL A 41 35.86 -45.21 -2.70
C VAL A 41 37.11 -45.29 -1.81
N ILE A 42 37.04 -46.09 -0.76
CA ILE A 42 38.22 -46.62 -0.06
C ILE A 42 38.27 -48.13 -0.32
N SER A 43 39.20 -48.54 -1.17
CA SER A 43 39.56 -49.93 -1.35
C SER A 43 40.29 -50.45 -0.11
N ASN A 44 39.85 -51.59 0.48
CA ASN A 44 40.65 -52.83 0.44
C ASN A 44 40.12 -53.98 1.33
N ILE A 45 40.02 -55.17 0.68
CA ILE A 45 40.58 -56.46 1.13
C ILE A 45 39.90 -57.23 2.31
N LEU A 46 39.91 -58.58 2.19
CA LEU A 46 39.43 -59.64 3.11
C LEU A 46 37.90 -59.75 3.31
N GLN A 47 37.30 -60.92 3.56
CA GLN A 47 37.51 -62.30 3.08
C GLN A 47 36.34 -63.19 3.57
N ARG A 48 36.09 -64.36 2.93
CA ARG A 48 35.36 -65.54 3.47
C ARG A 48 33.82 -65.47 3.71
N HIS A 49 33.08 -66.09 2.78
CA HIS A 49 32.26 -67.31 2.94
C HIS A 49 32.24 -68.07 4.31
N PRO A 50 31.28 -69.01 4.57
CA PRO A 50 30.03 -69.36 3.85
C PRO A 50 28.79 -69.73 4.73
N ALA A 51 27.68 -70.11 4.07
CA ALA A 51 26.59 -71.00 4.54
C ALA A 51 25.65 -70.45 5.66
N THR A 52 24.49 -71.04 6.02
CA THR A 52 23.79 -72.31 5.70
C THR A 52 22.27 -72.04 5.47
N HIS A 53 21.55 -72.54 4.46
CA HIS A 53 21.06 -73.92 4.16
C HIS A 53 19.59 -74.18 4.64
N LEU A 54 18.76 -74.82 3.79
CA LEU A 54 17.42 -75.45 4.08
C LEU A 54 16.23 -74.46 4.29
N THR A 55 14.96 -74.73 3.90
CA THR A 55 14.34 -75.83 3.11
C THR A 55 12.99 -75.41 2.48
N LYS A 56 12.58 -76.11 1.40
CA LYS A 56 11.21 -76.56 0.97
C LYS A 56 9.98 -75.73 1.44
N THR A 57 8.97 -75.48 0.60
CA THR A 57 8.20 -76.54 -0.10
C THR A 57 7.43 -76.03 -1.34
N ALA A 58 7.11 -76.96 -2.25
CA ALA A 58 6.18 -76.87 -3.40
C ALA A 58 4.79 -76.25 -3.06
N LYS A 59 3.90 -75.83 -3.97
CA LYS A 59 3.58 -76.11 -5.41
C LYS A 59 2.74 -74.89 -5.95
N SER A 60 2.25 -74.72 -7.19
CA SER A 60 2.26 -75.47 -8.47
C SER A 60 1.82 -74.56 -9.65
N GLN A 61 2.24 -74.90 -10.89
CA GLN A 61 1.47 -75.07 -12.16
C GLN A 61 0.08 -74.37 -12.36
N PHE A 62 -0.35 -73.92 -13.55
CA PHE A 62 0.18 -74.09 -14.94
C PHE A 62 -0.42 -73.09 -15.98
N GLN A 63 0.39 -72.74 -16.99
CA GLN A 63 0.07 -72.66 -18.44
C GLN A 63 -1.22 -71.99 -19.03
N SER A 64 -0.98 -70.89 -19.78
CA SER A 64 -1.05 -70.80 -21.27
C SER A 64 -2.30 -70.27 -22.02
N LYS A 65 -2.02 -69.82 -23.28
CA LYS A 65 -2.92 -69.53 -24.43
C LYS A 65 -3.76 -68.24 -24.35
N ALA A 66 -4.16 -67.58 -25.46
CA ALA A 66 -3.62 -67.54 -26.85
C ALA A 66 -4.22 -66.34 -27.62
N SER A 67 -3.64 -66.04 -28.80
CA SER A 67 -4.16 -65.16 -29.88
C SER A 67 -5.52 -65.61 -30.45
N PRO A 68 -6.29 -64.82 -31.28
CA PRO A 68 -5.81 -63.76 -32.20
C PRO A 68 -6.72 -62.52 -32.44
N ASN A 69 -6.28 -61.62 -33.33
CA ASN A 69 -7.09 -60.60 -34.02
C ASN A 69 -8.14 -61.22 -34.97
N PRO A 70 -9.17 -60.47 -35.39
CA PRO A 70 -9.11 -59.88 -36.74
C PRO A 70 -9.68 -58.43 -36.87
N SER A 71 -9.47 -57.84 -38.05
CA SER A 71 -9.84 -56.48 -38.49
C SER A 71 -11.21 -56.37 -39.19
N PHE A 72 -11.79 -55.17 -39.34
CA PHE A 72 -12.12 -54.52 -40.66
C PHE A 72 -12.96 -53.21 -40.58
N LEU A 73 -12.92 -52.41 -41.68
CA LEU A 73 -13.93 -51.47 -42.25
C LEU A 73 -14.62 -50.44 -41.31
N SER A 74 -14.50 -49.11 -41.39
CA SER A 74 -14.63 -48.09 -42.47
C SER A 74 -16.04 -47.48 -42.66
N SER A 75 -16.16 -46.14 -42.63
CA SER A 75 -16.93 -45.31 -43.60
C SER A 75 -17.09 -43.82 -43.14
N HIS A 76 -17.05 -42.89 -44.10
CA HIS A 76 -17.73 -41.58 -44.01
C HIS A 76 -19.14 -41.73 -44.64
N PRO A 77 -20.10 -40.81 -44.39
CA PRO A 77 -20.35 -39.79 -45.44
C PRO A 77 -20.94 -38.41 -44.99
N THR A 78 -20.67 -37.38 -45.81
CA THR A 78 -21.55 -36.26 -46.25
C THR A 78 -22.31 -35.31 -45.28
N SER A 79 -22.17 -34.01 -45.55
CA SER A 79 -23.15 -32.92 -45.30
C SER A 79 -24.34 -32.95 -46.30
N PRO A 80 -25.42 -32.16 -46.13
CA PRO A 80 -25.45 -30.84 -46.82
C PRO A 80 -26.29 -29.69 -46.19
N SER A 81 -26.07 -28.51 -46.76
CA SER A 81 -26.77 -27.20 -46.75
C SER A 81 -28.29 -27.08 -46.45
N SER A 82 -28.71 -25.89 -45.98
CA SER A 82 -29.77 -25.09 -46.64
C SER A 82 -29.81 -23.62 -46.19
N GLU A 83 -30.09 -22.70 -47.12
CA GLU A 83 -30.50 -21.31 -46.87
C GLU A 83 -32.01 -21.16 -47.14
N ILE A 84 -32.71 -20.25 -46.45
CA ILE A 84 -34.03 -19.75 -46.86
C ILE A 84 -34.13 -18.24 -46.58
N MET A 85 -34.37 -17.44 -47.62
CA MET A 85 -34.93 -16.08 -47.54
C MET A 85 -36.46 -16.12 -47.56
N LEU A 86 -37.13 -15.19 -46.88
CA LEU A 86 -38.48 -14.71 -47.22
C LEU A 86 -38.74 -13.31 -46.62
N SER A 87 -39.81 -12.63 -47.03
CA SER A 87 -39.83 -11.15 -47.14
C SER A 87 -41.05 -10.41 -46.58
N VAL A 88 -40.79 -9.25 -45.93
CA VAL A 88 -41.44 -7.91 -46.11
C VAL A 88 -42.97 -7.86 -46.34
N PRO A 89 -43.76 -7.19 -45.45
CA PRO A 89 -44.24 -5.83 -45.81
C PRO A 89 -44.50 -4.80 -44.67
N LEU A 90 -44.17 -3.53 -44.98
CA LEU A 90 -44.87 -2.26 -44.70
C LEU A 90 -45.73 -2.06 -43.42
N SER A 91 -45.45 -0.99 -42.66
CA SER A 91 -46.44 0.11 -42.47
C SER A 91 -45.90 1.40 -41.79
N GLN A 92 -46.27 2.54 -42.38
CA GLN A 92 -46.63 3.86 -41.82
C GLN A 92 -45.77 4.57 -40.76
N SER A 93 -45.25 5.74 -41.16
CA SER A 93 -44.87 6.90 -40.33
C SER A 93 -46.07 7.79 -39.94
N PRO A 94 -45.90 8.70 -38.96
CA PRO A 94 -46.41 10.07 -39.14
C PRO A 94 -45.35 11.19 -38.92
N SER A 95 -45.65 12.38 -39.44
CA SER A 95 -44.91 13.66 -39.32
C SER A 95 -45.88 14.82 -39.65
N PRO A 96 -45.53 16.14 -39.70
CA PRO A 96 -44.31 16.88 -39.29
C PRO A 96 -44.59 18.23 -38.55
N SER A 97 -43.57 19.11 -38.47
CA SER A 97 -43.61 20.59 -38.24
C SER A 97 -43.74 21.11 -36.77
N ARG A 98 -43.28 22.30 -36.37
CA ARG A 98 -42.73 23.52 -37.06
C ARG A 98 -41.42 24.01 -36.36
N ILE A 99 -40.34 24.34 -37.06
CA ILE A 99 -39.93 25.67 -37.58
C ILE A 99 -39.86 26.80 -36.54
N CYS A 100 -38.64 27.23 -36.13
CA CYS A 100 -38.13 28.60 -36.35
C CYS A 100 -36.65 28.79 -35.91
N SER A 101 -35.93 29.65 -36.63
CA SER A 101 -34.64 30.28 -36.25
C SER A 101 -34.85 31.82 -36.35
N PRO A 102 -34.09 32.69 -35.65
CA PRO A 102 -32.71 33.01 -36.06
C PRO A 102 -31.75 33.51 -34.94
N THR A 103 -30.52 33.89 -35.35
CA THR A 103 -29.54 34.73 -34.62
C THR A 103 -29.64 36.21 -35.07
N PRO A 104 -28.73 37.12 -34.66
CA PRO A 104 -28.43 37.68 -33.34
C PRO A 104 -28.96 39.15 -33.24
N PRO A 105 -28.49 40.02 -32.32
CA PRO A 105 -27.44 40.97 -32.74
C PRO A 105 -26.42 41.41 -31.66
N PHE A 106 -25.37 42.12 -32.10
CA PHE A 106 -24.54 43.01 -31.27
C PHE A 106 -25.32 44.23 -30.76
N PRO A 107 -24.76 44.98 -29.80
CA PRO A 107 -24.31 46.32 -30.19
C PRO A 107 -22.88 46.65 -29.72
N ALA A 108 -22.28 47.65 -30.37
CA ALA A 108 -21.11 48.37 -29.88
C ALA A 108 -21.35 49.87 -30.06
N LEU A 109 -20.93 50.71 -29.10
CA LEU A 109 -20.24 51.99 -29.36
C LEU A 109 -19.73 52.64 -28.05
N ALA A 110 -18.65 53.43 -28.21
CA ALA A 110 -18.14 54.56 -27.40
C ALA A 110 -18.80 54.87 -26.03
N SER A 111 -18.01 55.14 -24.98
CA SER A 111 -17.33 56.46 -24.89
C SER A 111 -16.12 56.51 -23.92
N SER A 112 -15.20 57.44 -24.19
CA SER A 112 -14.19 57.92 -23.25
C SER A 112 -14.75 59.04 -22.35
N PRO A 113 -14.12 59.33 -21.21
CA PRO A 113 -13.42 60.62 -21.13
C PRO A 113 -11.97 60.51 -20.65
N SER A 114 -11.28 61.64 -20.57
CA SER A 114 -9.81 61.75 -20.46
C SER A 114 -9.36 62.84 -19.47
N HIS A 115 -8.14 62.69 -18.93
CA HIS A 115 -7.45 63.62 -18.00
C HIS A 115 -8.09 63.71 -16.60
N SER A 116 -7.37 64.09 -15.53
CA SER A 116 -6.05 64.74 -15.45
C SER A 116 -5.16 64.19 -14.32
N ASP A 117 -3.84 64.25 -14.54
CA ASP A 117 -2.73 64.60 -13.63
C ASP A 117 -2.84 64.22 -12.13
N ILE A 118 -1.88 63.48 -11.57
CA ILE A 118 -0.61 64.05 -11.06
C ILE A 118 0.47 62.95 -10.92
N ALA A 119 1.72 63.30 -11.25
CA ALA A 119 2.94 62.62 -10.79
C ALA A 119 3.84 63.68 -10.10
N PRO A 120 4.88 63.31 -9.33
CA PRO A 120 6.16 63.02 -10.00
C PRO A 120 7.13 62.04 -9.29
N SER A 121 7.98 61.38 -10.10
CA SER A 121 9.40 61.01 -9.84
C SER A 121 9.80 60.18 -8.60
N SER A 122 10.86 59.35 -8.64
CA SER A 122 11.98 59.18 -9.58
C SER A 122 12.24 57.67 -9.81
N GLN A 123 12.63 57.18 -11.01
CA GLN A 123 13.89 57.40 -11.76
C GLN A 123 15.15 57.09 -10.94
N CYS A 124 16.21 56.45 -11.46
CA CYS A 124 16.51 55.80 -12.75
C CYS A 124 17.67 54.78 -12.51
N THR A 125 18.29 54.03 -13.44
CA THR A 125 18.35 54.02 -14.92
C THR A 125 18.74 52.62 -15.42
N PHE A 126 18.52 52.29 -16.69
CA PHE A 126 19.16 51.19 -17.40
C PHE A 126 19.75 51.71 -18.72
N VAL A 127 20.98 51.35 -19.08
CA VAL A 127 21.59 51.62 -20.41
C VAL A 127 22.48 50.43 -20.80
N PRO A 128 22.36 49.85 -22.01
CA PRO A 128 23.18 48.72 -22.48
C PRO A 128 24.28 49.15 -23.46
N CYS A 129 25.24 48.26 -23.78
CA CYS A 129 25.67 48.03 -25.17
C CYS A 129 26.66 46.86 -25.41
N GLN A 130 26.47 46.26 -26.59
CA GLN A 130 27.47 45.79 -27.56
C GLN A 130 28.25 44.46 -27.37
N GLU A 131 28.56 43.93 -28.55
CA GLU A 131 29.22 42.67 -28.86
C GLU A 131 30.70 42.93 -29.22
N SER A 132 31.55 41.91 -29.10
CA SER A 132 32.81 41.83 -29.86
C SER A 132 33.15 40.39 -30.14
N SER A 133 33.53 40.09 -31.39
CA SER A 133 33.82 38.74 -31.88
C SER A 133 35.32 38.44 -31.91
N HIS A 134 35.71 37.23 -31.50
CA HIS A 134 36.94 36.57 -31.93
C HIS A 134 36.74 35.04 -31.95
N GLN A 135 37.67 34.33 -32.60
CA GLN A 135 37.42 33.00 -33.18
C GLN A 135 38.69 32.13 -33.08
N MET A 136 38.52 30.83 -32.81
CA MET A 136 39.58 29.81 -32.66
C MET A 136 40.43 30.00 -31.38
N ASP A 137 41.14 29.00 -30.84
CA ASP A 137 41.57 27.71 -31.41
C ASP A 137 41.55 26.55 -30.37
N ASP A 138 41.83 25.32 -30.79
CA ASP A 138 41.79 24.10 -29.96
C ASP A 138 42.86 24.08 -28.83
N GLY A 139 42.49 23.56 -27.65
CA GLY A 139 43.37 23.51 -26.47
C GLY A 139 43.05 22.38 -25.48
N GLN A 140 44.07 21.63 -25.07
CA GLN A 140 43.96 20.43 -24.24
C GLN A 140 43.41 20.70 -22.82
N VAL A 141 42.50 19.84 -22.34
CA VAL A 141 41.98 19.91 -20.96
C VAL A 141 42.96 19.26 -19.99
N LEU A 142 43.73 20.08 -19.27
CA LEU A 142 44.45 19.68 -18.06
C LEU A 142 43.53 19.74 -16.84
N TYR A 143 43.72 18.83 -15.89
CA TYR A 143 43.03 18.85 -14.60
C TYR A 143 43.66 19.91 -13.69
N PRO A 144 42.87 20.81 -13.06
CA PRO A 144 43.39 21.69 -12.01
C PRO A 144 43.75 20.90 -10.76
N GLU A 145 44.91 21.20 -10.19
CA GLU A 145 45.39 20.63 -8.92
C GLU A 145 44.73 21.29 -7.69
N GLN A 146 45.12 20.86 -6.49
CA GLN A 146 44.54 21.31 -5.23
C GLN A 146 45.10 22.68 -4.81
N GLU A 147 44.33 23.76 -4.96
CA GLU A 147 44.64 25.00 -4.25
C GLU A 147 44.19 24.90 -2.78
N VAL A 148 45.16 24.92 -1.87
CA VAL A 148 44.95 25.01 -0.42
C VAL A 148 44.84 26.49 -0.04
N LEU A 149 43.64 26.95 0.31
CA LEU A 149 43.48 28.25 0.97
C LEU A 149 43.81 28.13 2.45
N HIS A 150 44.70 29.00 2.92
CA HIS A 150 45.18 29.04 4.31
C HIS A 150 44.04 29.32 5.30
N GLU A 151 43.87 28.43 6.28
CA GLU A 151 43.40 28.83 7.61
C GLU A 151 44.55 29.48 8.39
N VAL A 152 44.23 30.38 9.33
CA VAL A 152 45.19 30.92 10.30
C VAL A 152 44.65 30.64 11.69
N ASP A 153 45.38 29.78 12.40
CA ASP A 153 45.47 29.51 13.84
C ASP A 153 44.27 29.85 14.75
N GLY A 154 43.75 28.91 15.56
CA GLY A 154 44.15 27.51 15.77
C GLY A 154 43.87 27.05 17.20
N PHE A 155 44.03 25.76 17.50
CA PHE A 155 44.33 25.25 18.84
C PHE A 155 44.95 23.85 18.76
N PHE A 156 45.79 23.50 19.74
CA PHE A 156 46.74 22.39 19.66
C PHE A 156 46.12 21.00 19.49
N ILE A 157 46.77 20.20 18.63
CA ILE A 157 46.68 18.74 18.58
C ILE A 157 47.78 18.16 19.49
N ILE A 158 47.52 16.99 20.08
CA ILE A 158 48.55 16.06 20.53
C ILE A 158 48.31 14.77 19.75
N ASP A 159 49.30 14.35 18.97
CA ASP A 159 49.26 13.12 18.19
C ASP A 159 49.72 11.93 19.03
N GLU A 160 49.00 10.81 18.95
CA GLU A 160 49.57 9.48 19.21
C GLU A 160 49.18 8.53 18.07
N GLU A 161 50.17 7.74 17.68
CA GLU A 161 50.43 7.06 16.41
C GLU A 161 49.33 6.13 15.82
N GLU A 162 49.46 5.87 14.51
CA GLU A 162 48.63 4.91 13.78
C GLU A 162 48.89 3.46 14.21
N ASN A 163 47.86 2.62 14.13
CA ASN A 163 48.03 1.21 13.77
C ASN A 163 46.87 0.76 12.88
N ASN A 164 47.19 0.11 11.77
CA ASN A 164 46.20 -0.59 10.96
C ASN A 164 45.86 -1.93 11.64
N ASP A 165 44.56 -2.25 11.79
CA ASP A 165 44.06 -3.54 11.31
C ASP A 165 42.53 -3.71 11.34
N GLU A 166 42.08 -4.67 10.53
CA GLU A 166 40.82 -5.44 10.55
C GLU A 166 39.51 -4.83 11.12
N ASN A 167 38.72 -4.28 10.19
CA ASN A 167 37.40 -4.85 9.83
C ASN A 167 36.36 -5.10 10.96
N THR A 168 36.28 -4.24 11.98
CA THR A 168 35.28 -4.36 13.07
C THR A 168 34.33 -3.15 13.15
N SER A 169 33.31 -3.11 12.29
CA SER A 169 32.31 -2.02 12.31
C SER A 169 31.30 -2.17 13.45
N ILE A 170 31.58 -1.59 14.61
CA ILE A 170 30.65 -1.57 15.76
C ILE A 170 29.42 -0.70 15.43
N TYR A 171 28.28 -1.35 15.20
CA TYR A 171 26.98 -0.69 14.99
C TYR A 171 26.52 0.00 16.28
N SER A 172 26.70 1.32 16.36
CA SER A 172 26.26 2.13 17.52
C SER A 172 25.75 3.54 17.14
N GLU A 173 25.03 3.65 16.02
CA GLU A 173 23.98 4.68 15.84
C GLU A 173 22.66 3.99 15.47
N GLU A 174 21.54 4.51 15.95
CA GLU A 174 20.23 3.85 15.93
C GLU A 174 19.59 3.84 14.52
N SER A 175 20.11 2.96 13.64
CA SER A 175 19.47 2.63 12.37
C SER A 175 18.21 1.78 12.62
N PHE A 176 17.13 2.41 13.08
CA PHE A 176 15.85 1.75 13.31
C PHE A 176 15.22 1.35 11.97
N VAL A 177 15.48 0.10 11.58
CA VAL A 177 14.83 -0.59 10.44
C VAL A 177 13.31 -0.48 10.59
N LEU A 178 12.59 -0.42 9.45
CA LEU A 178 11.14 -0.24 9.40
C LEU A 178 10.37 -1.40 10.08
N ARG A 179 10.19 -1.30 11.40
CA ARG A 179 9.25 -2.12 12.17
C ARG A 179 7.82 -1.65 11.95
N LEU A 180 7.25 -2.09 10.83
CA LEU A 180 5.80 -2.11 10.64
C LEU A 180 5.23 -3.33 11.38
N ASP A 181 5.09 -3.18 12.70
CA ASP A 181 4.54 -4.21 13.59
C ASP A 181 3.01 -4.22 13.49
N SER A 182 2.51 -5.15 12.68
CA SER A 182 1.12 -5.28 12.24
C SER A 182 0.25 -6.11 13.19
N CYS A 183 0.33 -5.85 14.51
CA CYS A 183 -0.64 -6.40 15.48
C CYS A 183 -2.08 -6.00 15.15
N SER A 184 -2.97 -6.93 15.50
CA SER A 184 -4.37 -7.10 15.12
C SER A 184 -5.37 -6.25 15.90
N ASP A 185 -6.60 -6.19 15.38
CA ASP A 185 -7.76 -5.63 16.08
C ASP A 185 -8.27 -6.65 17.12
N GLN A 186 -8.11 -6.35 18.40
CA GLN A 186 -8.90 -6.93 19.49
C GLN A 186 -9.38 -5.77 20.37
N GLU A 187 -10.69 -5.65 20.53
CA GLU A 187 -11.29 -4.81 21.58
C GLU A 187 -11.37 -5.66 22.85
N GLY A 188 -11.12 -5.04 24.01
CA GLY A 188 -10.91 -5.77 25.26
C GLY A 188 -12.21 -6.23 25.92
N GLU A 189 -12.25 -7.51 26.28
CA GLU A 189 -12.97 -8.04 27.44
C GLU A 189 -11.93 -8.56 28.44
N ASP A 190 -12.30 -8.69 29.72
CA ASP A 190 -11.35 -8.59 30.85
C ASP A 190 -10.35 -9.75 31.03
N ASP A 191 -9.19 -9.43 31.62
CA ASP A 191 -8.12 -10.38 31.95
C ASP A 191 -8.55 -11.46 32.96
N LEU A 192 -8.62 -12.72 32.52
CA LEU A 192 -8.43 -13.89 33.38
C LEU A 192 -7.26 -14.74 32.86
N ASN A 193 -6.08 -14.42 33.38
CA ASN A 193 -4.81 -15.06 33.06
C ASN A 193 -4.74 -16.50 33.60
N VAL A 194 -4.94 -17.48 32.71
CA VAL A 194 -4.66 -18.90 32.96
C VAL A 194 -3.59 -19.37 31.99
N CYS A 195 -2.43 -19.76 32.51
CA CYS A 195 -1.32 -20.32 31.74
C CYS A 195 -1.42 -21.85 31.71
N GLY A 196 -1.18 -22.48 30.54
CA GLY A 196 -0.92 -23.93 30.47
C GLY A 196 -1.32 -24.64 29.18
N GLU A 197 -0.32 -25.08 28.41
CA GLU A 197 -0.26 -26.39 27.73
C GLU A 197 -1.47 -26.88 26.90
N LEU A 198 -1.70 -26.28 25.71
CA LEU A 198 -2.32 -26.89 24.52
C LEU A 198 -1.68 -26.22 23.26
N GLU A 199 -1.40 -26.85 22.12
CA GLU A 199 -1.36 -28.26 21.67
C GLU A 199 -0.31 -28.35 20.52
N GLN A 200 0.08 -29.56 20.07
CA GLN A 200 1.33 -29.77 19.28
C GLN A 200 1.18 -30.13 17.79
N ASP A 201 -0.04 -30.24 17.26
CA ASP A 201 -0.31 -31.15 16.13
C ASP A 201 0.16 -30.68 14.73
N ASP A 202 0.49 -29.40 14.55
CA ASP A 202 1.15 -28.89 13.33
C ASP A 202 2.62 -29.37 13.19
N GLN A 203 3.14 -30.18 14.13
CA GLN A 203 4.56 -30.59 14.19
C GLN A 203 4.86 -32.00 13.65
N HIS A 204 3.87 -32.88 13.44
CA HIS A 204 4.12 -34.30 13.11
C HIS A 204 4.12 -34.66 11.60
N ASP A 205 3.68 -33.76 10.72
CA ASP A 205 3.61 -33.94 9.25
C ASP A 205 5.00 -33.93 8.54
N PHE A 206 6.08 -34.42 9.20
CA PHE A 206 7.44 -34.47 8.64
C PHE A 206 8.32 -35.63 9.17
N ASP A 207 7.78 -36.85 9.28
CA ASP A 207 8.58 -38.08 9.22
C ASP A 207 8.15 -38.95 8.02
N GLY A 208 9.11 -39.68 7.46
CA GLY A 208 9.00 -40.32 6.14
C GLY A 208 8.54 -41.78 6.18
N SER A 209 7.33 -42.06 6.65
CA SER A 209 6.74 -43.40 6.56
C SER A 209 5.90 -43.57 5.29
N SER A 210 6.40 -44.35 4.33
CA SER A 210 5.71 -44.68 3.09
C SER A 210 4.67 -45.80 3.29
N SER A 211 3.39 -45.48 3.09
CA SER A 211 2.31 -46.48 2.95
C SER A 211 1.21 -46.04 1.97
N ASP A 212 0.87 -44.75 1.94
CA ASP A 212 -0.40 -44.29 1.36
C ASP A 212 -0.29 -43.71 -0.07
N GLU A 213 0.93 -43.50 -0.61
CA GLU A 213 1.13 -42.91 -1.95
C GLU A 213 0.91 -43.90 -3.11
N GLU A 214 0.87 -45.22 -2.87
CA GLU A 214 0.91 -46.23 -3.95
C GLU A 214 -0.47 -46.60 -4.55
N VAL A 215 -1.55 -45.89 -4.18
CA VAL A 215 -2.94 -46.20 -4.59
C VAL A 215 -3.57 -45.19 -5.58
N LEU A 216 -3.05 -43.96 -5.67
CA LEU A 216 -3.77 -42.81 -6.25
C LEU A 216 -3.19 -42.28 -7.57
N ALA A 217 -3.06 -43.16 -8.57
CA ALA A 217 -2.62 -42.79 -9.93
C ALA A 217 -3.75 -42.60 -10.97
N GLU A 218 -4.96 -43.07 -10.70
CA GLU A 218 -6.09 -43.09 -11.67
C GLU A 218 -7.32 -42.31 -11.14
N ALA A 219 -7.27 -40.97 -11.19
CA ALA A 219 -8.40 -40.10 -10.80
C ALA A 219 -8.41 -38.73 -11.51
N THR A 220 -8.15 -38.72 -12.83
CA THR A 220 -8.24 -37.52 -13.69
C THR A 220 -9.70 -37.16 -14.00
N ASP A 221 -10.38 -36.59 -13.01
CA ASP A 221 -11.25 -35.41 -13.09
C ASP A 221 -11.89 -35.17 -11.70
N LEU A 222 -12.17 -33.92 -11.33
CA LEU A 222 -12.78 -33.60 -10.03
C LEU A 222 -14.31 -33.63 -10.14
N PHE A 223 -14.89 -34.83 -10.05
CA PHE A 223 -16.34 -35.09 -10.09
C PHE A 223 -17.13 -34.57 -8.87
N LEU A 224 -16.80 -33.38 -8.36
CA LEU A 224 -17.66 -32.69 -7.39
C LEU A 224 -18.91 -32.16 -8.09
N SER A 225 -20.05 -32.31 -7.43
CA SER A 225 -21.29 -31.61 -7.77
C SER A 225 -21.18 -30.10 -7.52
N VAL A 226 -22.15 -29.36 -8.07
CA VAL A 226 -22.32 -27.92 -7.78
C VAL A 226 -22.51 -27.67 -6.28
N SER A 227 -23.24 -28.55 -5.58
CA SER A 227 -23.47 -28.45 -4.13
C SER A 227 -22.16 -28.55 -3.33
N GLU A 228 -21.29 -29.51 -3.67
CA GLU A 228 -20.03 -29.73 -2.97
C GLU A 228 -19.03 -28.60 -3.26
N ARG A 229 -18.97 -28.07 -4.49
CA ARG A 229 -18.15 -26.87 -4.79
C ARG A 229 -18.59 -25.64 -4.00
N ILE A 230 -19.91 -25.41 -3.85
CA ILE A 230 -20.43 -24.34 -3.00
C ILE A 230 -20.05 -24.59 -1.53
N GLN A 231 -20.13 -25.82 -1.03
CA GLN A 231 -19.74 -26.14 0.35
C GLN A 231 -18.24 -25.94 0.59
N ILE A 232 -17.37 -26.33 -0.35
CA ILE A 232 -15.93 -26.03 -0.29
C ILE A 232 -15.67 -24.51 -0.30
N LEU A 233 -16.35 -23.74 -1.15
CA LEU A 233 -16.22 -22.27 -1.18
C LEU A 233 -16.56 -21.64 0.18
N LEU A 234 -17.69 -22.02 0.78
CA LEU A 234 -18.13 -21.51 2.08
C LEU A 234 -17.14 -21.93 3.18
N LEU A 235 -16.66 -23.17 3.18
CA LEU A 235 -15.65 -23.67 4.13
C LEU A 235 -14.32 -22.91 3.98
N LEU A 236 -13.81 -22.73 2.76
CA LEU A 236 -12.57 -21.99 2.50
C LEU A 236 -12.68 -20.52 2.94
N ALA A 237 -13.84 -19.89 2.75
CA ALA A 237 -14.11 -18.54 3.24
C ALA A 237 -14.08 -18.47 4.78
N THR A 238 -14.71 -19.42 5.47
CA THR A 238 -14.68 -19.52 6.94
C THR A 238 -13.28 -19.83 7.48
N MET A 239 -12.55 -20.78 6.88
CA MET A 239 -11.14 -21.05 7.19
C MET A 239 -10.27 -19.79 7.07
N LYS A 240 -10.48 -18.99 6.02
CA LYS A 240 -9.79 -17.71 5.81
C LYS A 240 -10.20 -16.66 6.85
N ARG A 241 -11.48 -16.55 7.17
CA ARG A 241 -12.03 -15.55 8.11
C ARG A 241 -11.62 -15.78 9.56
N HIS A 242 -11.48 -17.04 9.96
CA HIS A 242 -11.17 -17.47 11.33
C HIS A 242 -9.77 -18.06 11.50
N ASN A 243 -8.97 -18.14 10.44
CA ASN A 243 -7.63 -18.72 10.43
C ASN A 243 -7.60 -20.19 10.92
N LEU A 244 -8.54 -21.01 10.43
CA LEU A 244 -8.63 -22.42 10.80
C LEU A 244 -7.50 -23.24 10.17
N THR A 245 -7.03 -24.25 10.91
CA THR A 245 -6.20 -25.35 10.39
C THR A 245 -7.03 -26.25 9.46
N TYR A 246 -6.41 -27.26 8.86
CA TYR A 246 -7.18 -28.26 8.09
C TYR A 246 -8.02 -29.15 9.02
N SER A 247 -7.43 -29.68 10.12
CA SER A 247 -8.17 -30.45 11.13
C SER A 247 -9.40 -29.67 11.61
N ALA A 248 -9.23 -28.45 12.13
CA ALA A 248 -10.34 -27.66 12.65
C ALA A 248 -11.44 -27.32 11.62
N ALA A 249 -11.17 -27.49 10.32
CA ALA A 249 -12.18 -27.39 9.27
C ALA A 249 -12.88 -28.75 9.00
N GLU A 250 -12.15 -29.86 9.08
CA GLU A 250 -12.67 -31.23 9.02
C GLU A 250 -13.54 -31.52 10.26
N ASP A 251 -13.02 -31.24 11.47
CA ASP A 251 -13.69 -31.35 12.77
C ASP A 251 -15.00 -30.54 12.82
N MET A 252 -15.00 -29.32 12.26
CA MET A 252 -16.20 -28.48 12.17
C MET A 252 -17.27 -29.05 11.23
N MET A 253 -16.87 -29.70 10.13
CA MET A 253 -17.82 -30.33 9.21
C MET A 253 -18.41 -31.61 9.83
N GLU A 254 -17.59 -32.42 10.51
CA GLU A 254 -18.05 -33.62 11.24
C GLU A 254 -19.04 -33.24 12.35
N LEU A 255 -18.71 -32.24 13.17
CA LEU A 255 -19.62 -31.69 14.19
C LEU A 255 -20.93 -31.18 13.56
N THR A 256 -20.89 -30.59 12.37
CA THR A 256 -22.09 -30.14 11.65
C THR A 256 -22.96 -31.33 11.20
N GLY A 257 -22.35 -32.44 10.75
CA GLY A 257 -23.06 -33.68 10.47
C GLY A 257 -23.76 -34.24 11.71
N VAL A 258 -23.04 -34.36 12.82
CA VAL A 258 -23.58 -34.84 14.10
C VAL A 258 -24.72 -33.96 14.61
N LEU A 259 -24.60 -32.63 14.52
CA LEU A 259 -25.64 -31.68 14.99
C LEU A 259 -26.87 -31.58 14.08
N THR A 260 -26.82 -32.10 12.86
CA THR A 260 -27.94 -32.03 11.90
C THR A 260 -28.59 -33.38 11.61
N GLU A 261 -28.10 -34.47 12.21
CA GLU A 261 -28.55 -35.86 11.97
C GLU A 261 -28.63 -36.21 10.46
N SER A 262 -27.78 -35.57 9.65
CA SER A 262 -27.85 -35.56 8.18
C SER A 262 -26.53 -35.98 7.55
N GLU A 263 -26.58 -36.53 6.33
CA GLU A 263 -25.40 -36.75 5.48
C GLU A 263 -24.84 -35.40 4.99
N VAL A 264 -24.12 -34.71 5.86
CA VAL A 264 -23.32 -33.53 5.51
C VAL A 264 -22.09 -33.99 4.72
N PHE A 265 -21.80 -33.30 3.63
CA PHE A 265 -20.58 -33.54 2.86
C PHE A 265 -19.36 -33.21 3.71
N LEU A 266 -18.56 -34.22 4.04
CA LEU A 266 -17.29 -34.09 4.76
C LEU A 266 -16.13 -34.09 3.75
N PRO A 267 -15.59 -32.93 3.33
CA PRO A 267 -14.45 -32.88 2.41
C PRO A 267 -13.15 -33.21 3.15
N PRO A 268 -12.55 -34.42 2.99
CA PRO A 268 -11.23 -34.69 3.54
C PRO A 268 -10.18 -33.70 3.00
N ARG A 269 -9.11 -33.51 3.78
CA ARG A 269 -7.94 -32.66 3.52
C ARG A 269 -7.43 -32.69 2.08
N TYR A 270 -7.55 -33.82 1.37
CA TYR A 270 -7.15 -33.96 -0.02
C TYR A 270 -8.09 -33.24 -1.01
N LEU A 271 -9.41 -33.29 -0.82
CA LEU A 271 -10.37 -32.56 -1.67
C LEU A 271 -10.22 -31.05 -1.49
N ILE A 272 -10.06 -30.58 -0.25
CA ILE A 272 -9.83 -29.16 0.03
C ILE A 272 -8.53 -28.68 -0.65
N LYS A 273 -7.45 -29.46 -0.57
CA LYS A 273 -6.18 -29.18 -1.27
C LYS A 273 -6.37 -29.19 -2.80
N ARG A 274 -7.04 -30.20 -3.36
CA ARG A 274 -7.26 -30.35 -4.81
C ARG A 274 -8.13 -29.24 -5.39
N ALA A 275 -9.21 -28.84 -4.70
CA ALA A 275 -10.03 -27.70 -5.09
C ALA A 275 -9.26 -26.37 -5.02
N ILE A 276 -8.37 -26.17 -4.04
CA ILE A 276 -7.46 -25.02 -4.06
C ILE A 276 -6.51 -25.09 -5.27
N GLU A 277 -5.96 -26.27 -5.60
CA GLU A 277 -5.00 -26.43 -6.69
C GLU A 277 -5.63 -26.26 -8.08
N GLU A 278 -6.88 -26.67 -8.26
CA GLU A 278 -7.66 -26.51 -9.50
C GLU A 278 -8.14 -25.07 -9.74
N TYR A 279 -8.58 -24.37 -8.68
CA TYR A 279 -9.14 -23.01 -8.78
C TYR A 279 -8.11 -21.89 -8.45
N SER A 280 -6.88 -22.21 -8.04
CA SER A 280 -5.81 -21.21 -7.90
C SER A 280 -5.01 -21.04 -9.20
N CYS A 281 -3.80 -20.49 -9.14
CA CYS A 281 -2.90 -20.40 -10.28
C CYS A 281 -1.90 -21.58 -10.34
N CYS A 282 -1.33 -21.78 -11.53
CA CYS A 282 -0.11 -22.53 -11.77
C CYS A 282 1.13 -21.66 -11.53
N ILE A 283 2.18 -22.34 -11.10
CA ILE A 283 2.94 -21.89 -9.95
C ILE A 283 4.29 -22.64 -10.19
N THR A 284 5.46 -21.96 -10.24
CA THR A 284 6.68 -22.44 -10.99
C THR A 284 8.08 -22.18 -10.36
N GLY A 285 8.83 -23.24 -10.01
CA GLY A 285 10.16 -23.22 -9.36
C GLY A 285 11.29 -22.34 -9.98
N HIS A 286 11.72 -21.23 -9.37
CA HIS A 286 12.89 -20.43 -9.84
C HIS A 286 14.17 -20.61 -8.99
N HIS A 287 15.32 -20.82 -9.63
CA HIS A 287 16.60 -21.07 -8.92
C HIS A 287 17.67 -19.99 -9.18
N ILE A 288 18.40 -19.64 -8.13
CA ILE A 288 19.57 -18.75 -8.15
C ILE A 288 20.76 -19.47 -7.49
N CYS A 289 21.98 -19.23 -7.97
CA CYS A 289 23.18 -19.90 -7.48
C CYS A 289 23.54 -19.40 -6.07
N PRO A 290 23.63 -20.28 -5.04
CA PRO A 290 23.95 -19.85 -3.69
C PRO A 290 25.38 -19.30 -3.53
N ALA A 291 26.29 -19.63 -4.45
CA ALA A 291 27.69 -19.19 -4.44
C ALA A 291 27.92 -17.86 -5.17
N CYS A 292 27.43 -17.71 -6.41
CA CYS A 292 27.69 -16.53 -7.24
C CYS A 292 26.48 -15.59 -7.44
N GLY A 293 25.30 -15.95 -6.94
CA GLY A 293 24.10 -15.11 -7.00
C GLY A 293 23.39 -15.03 -8.37
N LYS A 294 23.89 -15.72 -9.40
CA LYS A 294 23.29 -15.73 -10.74
C LYS A 294 21.99 -16.52 -10.83
N TYR A 295 21.06 -16.07 -11.66
CA TYR A 295 19.84 -16.79 -12.04
C TYR A 295 20.17 -18.00 -12.93
N ASN A 296 19.55 -19.14 -12.61
CA ASN A 296 19.76 -20.44 -13.28
C ASN A 296 18.49 -20.97 -13.99
N GLY A 297 17.45 -20.16 -14.14
CA GLY A 297 16.18 -20.58 -14.73
C GLY A 297 15.28 -21.39 -13.78
N VAL A 298 14.34 -22.10 -14.39
CA VAL A 298 13.47 -23.11 -13.76
C VAL A 298 14.14 -24.48 -13.85
N LYS A 299 14.13 -25.28 -12.78
CA LYS A 299 14.60 -26.67 -12.82
C LYS A 299 13.42 -27.64 -12.83
N THR A 300 13.00 -28.05 -14.02
CA THR A 300 12.09 -29.19 -14.18
C THR A 300 12.83 -30.51 -13.90
N THR A 301 12.28 -31.32 -13.01
CA THR A 301 12.78 -32.67 -12.71
C THR A 301 12.39 -33.65 -13.82
N LYS A 302 13.38 -33.97 -14.69
CA LYS A 302 13.37 -34.85 -15.87
C LYS A 302 12.93 -34.21 -17.21
N THR A 303 13.84 -34.31 -18.19
CA THR A 303 13.67 -34.41 -19.67
C THR A 303 12.79 -33.43 -20.46
N PHE A 304 13.32 -32.97 -21.60
CA PHE A 304 12.69 -32.05 -22.56
C PHE A 304 11.38 -32.58 -23.17
N ASN A 305 10.30 -31.79 -23.07
CA ASN A 305 9.74 -31.02 -24.19
C ASN A 305 8.57 -30.12 -23.73
N CYS A 306 8.33 -29.00 -24.40
CA CYS A 306 7.36 -27.99 -23.99
C CYS A 306 6.06 -28.03 -24.80
N VAL A 307 4.93 -28.27 -24.14
CA VAL A 307 3.60 -27.76 -24.53
C VAL A 307 2.79 -27.49 -23.24
N THR A 308 2.01 -26.40 -23.21
CA THR A 308 0.97 -26.11 -22.20
C THR A 308 1.39 -26.06 -20.72
N CYS A 309 2.29 -25.14 -20.36
CA CYS A 309 2.28 -24.53 -19.02
C CYS A 309 2.75 -23.07 -19.09
N ARG A 310 1.81 -22.14 -18.86
CA ARG A 310 2.07 -20.69 -18.78
C ARG A 310 1.08 -20.08 -17.78
N GLU A 311 1.54 -19.89 -16.56
CA GLU A 311 0.90 -18.94 -15.65
C GLU A 311 1.96 -17.98 -15.11
N THR A 312 1.63 -16.71 -15.25
CA THR A 312 2.50 -15.56 -15.43
C THR A 312 1.68 -14.31 -15.12
N VAL A 313 2.27 -13.10 -15.13
CA VAL A 313 1.55 -11.84 -14.84
C VAL A 313 0.27 -11.68 -15.69
N SER A 314 0.22 -12.26 -16.90
CA SER A 314 -1.00 -12.41 -17.69
C SER A 314 -2.18 -13.04 -16.95
N THR A 315 -1.97 -14.07 -16.14
CA THR A 315 -3.03 -14.92 -15.59
C THR A 315 -3.70 -14.32 -14.37
N GLU A 316 -2.94 -13.71 -13.45
CA GLU A 316 -3.52 -12.87 -12.39
C GLU A 316 -4.33 -11.70 -12.98
N LEU A 317 -3.88 -11.12 -14.11
CA LEU A 317 -4.63 -10.09 -14.83
C LEU A 317 -5.89 -10.65 -15.51
N GLU A 318 -5.80 -11.76 -16.24
CA GLU A 318 -6.96 -12.38 -16.89
C GLU A 318 -8.04 -12.78 -15.87
N ALA A 319 -7.65 -13.37 -14.74
CA ALA A 319 -8.60 -13.69 -13.67
C ALA A 319 -9.26 -12.42 -13.10
N LEU A 320 -8.46 -11.38 -12.81
CA LEU A 320 -8.96 -10.09 -12.33
C LEU A 320 -9.95 -9.43 -13.32
N LEU A 321 -9.71 -9.54 -14.62
CA LEU A 321 -10.51 -8.86 -15.64
C LEU A 321 -11.74 -9.65 -16.10
N ARG A 322 -11.72 -10.98 -15.99
CA ARG A 322 -12.90 -11.84 -16.23
C ARG A 322 -14.00 -11.64 -15.18
N ASN A 323 -13.63 -11.35 -13.93
CA ASN A 323 -14.57 -11.15 -12.82
C ASN A 323 -15.70 -10.14 -13.20
N PRO A 324 -16.99 -10.50 -13.05
CA PRO A 324 -18.12 -9.67 -13.50
C PRO A 324 -18.36 -8.43 -12.63
N SER A 325 -17.84 -8.38 -11.41
CA SER A 325 -17.86 -7.21 -10.52
C SER A 325 -16.65 -6.28 -10.72
N VAL A 326 -15.76 -6.59 -11.67
CA VAL A 326 -14.60 -5.76 -12.03
C VAL A 326 -14.81 -5.17 -13.43
N ASP A 327 -15.19 -3.90 -13.45
CA ASP A 327 -15.12 -3.05 -14.62
C ASP A 327 -13.76 -2.32 -14.67
N ILE A 328 -13.18 -2.30 -15.86
CA ILE A 328 -12.02 -1.48 -16.21
C ILE A 328 -12.54 -0.06 -16.42
N LEU A 329 -12.01 0.93 -15.69
CA LEU A 329 -12.21 2.33 -16.04
C LEU A 329 -11.42 2.65 -17.29
N ASN A 330 -12.08 3.11 -18.35
CA ASN A 330 -11.40 3.91 -19.35
C ASN A 330 -10.94 5.23 -18.66
N PRO A 331 -9.63 5.54 -18.62
CA PRO A 331 -9.13 6.76 -17.97
C PRO A 331 -9.70 8.07 -18.53
N HIS A 332 -10.23 8.02 -19.76
CA HIS A 332 -10.86 9.14 -20.46
C HIS A 332 -12.35 9.33 -20.15
N GLU A 333 -13.03 8.30 -19.64
CA GLU A 333 -14.48 8.32 -19.32
C GLU A 333 -14.77 8.55 -17.83
N ARG A 334 -13.74 8.49 -16.96
CA ARG A 334 -13.93 8.72 -15.53
C ARG A 334 -14.44 10.14 -15.25
N GLU A 335 -15.41 10.24 -14.36
CA GLU A 335 -15.83 11.53 -13.83
C GLU A 335 -14.71 12.13 -12.97
N LYS A 336 -14.48 13.45 -13.16
CA LYS A 336 -13.50 14.24 -12.41
C LYS A 336 -14.20 15.33 -11.62
N ILE A 337 -13.63 15.69 -10.47
CA ILE A 337 -14.14 16.83 -9.67
C ILE A 337 -13.81 18.14 -10.40
N VAL A 338 -12.59 18.26 -10.93
CA VAL A 338 -12.13 19.39 -11.74
C VAL A 338 -11.20 18.89 -12.85
N GLN A 339 -11.62 19.08 -14.11
CA GLN A 339 -10.94 18.48 -15.28
C GLN A 339 -9.44 18.84 -15.38
N SER A 340 -9.05 20.06 -15.00
CA SER A 340 -7.66 20.56 -15.07
C SER A 340 -6.70 20.06 -13.99
N ASN A 341 -7.23 19.47 -12.91
CA ASN A 341 -6.49 19.16 -11.68
C ASN A 341 -5.83 17.77 -11.71
N TYR A 342 -5.04 17.46 -10.69
CA TYR A 342 -4.57 16.11 -10.40
C TYR A 342 -5.52 15.43 -9.40
N GLU A 343 -6.02 14.25 -9.75
CA GLU A 343 -6.97 13.45 -8.95
C GLU A 343 -6.59 11.96 -8.93
N ASP A 344 -5.87 11.50 -9.96
CA ASP A 344 -5.40 10.12 -10.08
C ASP A 344 -4.10 10.05 -10.92
N ILE A 345 -3.47 8.87 -11.02
CA ILE A 345 -2.24 8.65 -11.78
C ILE A 345 -2.35 9.02 -13.27
N TYR A 346 -3.55 8.88 -13.83
CA TYR A 346 -3.90 9.31 -15.19
C TYR A 346 -3.70 10.81 -15.44
N ASP A 347 -3.64 11.64 -14.37
CA ASP A 347 -3.39 13.07 -14.49
C ASP A 347 -1.90 13.44 -14.57
N GLY A 348 -1.01 12.49 -14.30
CA GLY A 348 0.42 12.68 -14.45
C GLY A 348 0.85 12.85 -15.90
N ASN A 349 1.79 13.76 -16.16
CA ASN A 349 2.37 13.96 -17.49
C ASN A 349 2.96 12.65 -18.08
N TYR A 350 3.54 11.79 -17.24
CA TYR A 350 4.13 10.53 -17.66
C TYR A 350 3.06 9.56 -18.19
N TYR A 351 1.91 9.47 -17.53
CA TYR A 351 0.80 8.64 -18.01
C TYR A 351 0.27 9.20 -19.33
N ARG A 352 -0.13 10.49 -19.35
CA ARG A 352 -0.71 11.16 -20.53
C ARG A 352 0.20 11.19 -21.76
N LYS A 353 1.52 11.07 -21.60
CA LYS A 353 2.50 11.06 -22.69
C LYS A 353 2.83 9.64 -23.19
N ASN A 354 2.95 8.67 -22.28
CA ASN A 354 3.56 7.36 -22.57
C ASN A 354 2.56 6.20 -22.57
N VAL A 355 1.29 6.44 -22.21
CA VAL A 355 0.18 5.49 -22.25
C VAL A 355 -0.81 5.93 -23.33
N VAL A 356 -1.36 4.95 -24.06
CA VAL A 356 -2.35 5.17 -25.12
C VAL A 356 -3.64 4.42 -24.80
N GLU A 357 -4.73 4.74 -25.51
CA GLU A 357 -6.01 4.04 -25.38
C GLU A 357 -5.86 2.51 -25.46
N ASN A 358 -6.70 1.80 -24.70
CA ASN A 358 -6.68 0.36 -24.51
C ASN A 358 -5.31 -0.20 -24.07
N THR A 359 -4.67 0.45 -23.10
CA THR A 359 -3.47 -0.05 -22.40
C THR A 359 -3.80 -0.34 -20.94
N LEU A 360 -3.52 -1.57 -20.48
CA LEU A 360 -3.47 -1.94 -19.06
C LEU A 360 -2.10 -1.55 -18.51
N THR A 361 -2.05 -0.92 -17.35
CA THR A 361 -0.81 -0.40 -16.78
C THR A 361 -0.65 -0.79 -15.32
N ILE A 362 0.55 -1.21 -14.93
CA ILE A 362 0.84 -1.64 -13.56
C ILE A 362 1.81 -0.73 -12.84
N ASN A 363 1.52 -0.54 -11.55
CA ASN A 363 2.48 -0.08 -10.56
C ASN A 363 2.95 -1.33 -9.79
N PHE A 364 4.26 -1.55 -9.71
CA PHE A 364 4.84 -2.66 -8.94
C PHE A 364 5.53 -2.16 -7.69
N PHE A 365 5.65 -3.01 -6.67
CA PHE A 365 6.24 -2.68 -5.38
C PHE A 365 7.22 -3.77 -4.93
N VAL A 366 8.39 -3.35 -4.43
CA VAL A 366 9.43 -4.26 -3.89
C VAL A 366 10.09 -3.66 -2.65
N ASP A 367 10.03 -4.39 -1.52
CA ASP A 367 10.70 -4.02 -0.27
C ASP A 367 11.02 -5.26 0.59
N GLY A 368 11.89 -5.09 1.60
CA GLY A 368 12.36 -6.15 2.49
C GLY A 368 11.48 -6.35 3.72
N LEU A 369 10.74 -7.46 3.75
CA LEU A 369 9.84 -7.84 4.83
C LEU A 369 10.51 -8.85 5.79
N GLN A 370 10.73 -8.49 7.05
CA GLN A 370 11.13 -9.47 8.06
C GLN A 370 9.93 -10.37 8.39
N ILE A 371 10.09 -11.70 8.22
CA ILE A 371 8.98 -12.66 8.40
C ILE A 371 8.61 -12.86 9.87
N ALA A 372 9.59 -12.92 10.76
CA ALA A 372 9.38 -13.10 12.20
C ALA A 372 10.46 -12.35 12.99
N THR A 373 10.11 -11.81 14.16
CA THR A 373 10.90 -10.86 14.95
C THR A 373 12.30 -11.38 15.33
N THR A 374 12.44 -12.69 15.51
CA THR A 374 13.69 -13.40 15.84
C THR A 374 14.40 -13.99 14.62
N SER A 375 13.78 -13.97 13.44
CA SER A 375 14.30 -14.61 12.23
C SER A 375 15.36 -13.74 11.54
N LYS A 376 16.46 -14.38 11.14
CA LYS A 376 17.50 -13.80 10.27
C LYS A 376 17.13 -13.84 8.77
N LYS A 377 15.98 -14.42 8.39
CA LYS A 377 15.50 -14.47 6.99
C LYS A 377 14.60 -13.26 6.67
N SER A 378 14.89 -12.58 5.58
CA SER A 378 14.02 -11.55 4.99
C SER A 378 13.30 -12.08 3.76
N ALA A 379 11.99 -11.91 3.70
CA ALA A 379 11.23 -11.98 2.46
C ALA A 379 11.41 -10.69 1.65
N TRP A 380 11.35 -10.80 0.33
CA TRP A 380 11.21 -9.64 -0.56
C TRP A 380 10.14 -10.01 -1.60
N PRO A 381 8.86 -9.63 -1.39
CA PRO A 381 7.83 -9.83 -2.39
C PRO A 381 7.96 -8.81 -3.53
N VAL A 382 7.62 -9.23 -4.75
CA VAL A 382 7.18 -8.31 -5.82
C VAL A 382 5.65 -8.31 -5.79
N LEU A 383 5.06 -7.18 -5.46
CA LEU A 383 3.62 -6.95 -5.52
C LEU A 383 3.29 -6.08 -6.73
N ALA A 384 2.07 -6.15 -7.24
CA ALA A 384 1.58 -5.21 -8.24
C ALA A 384 0.10 -4.84 -8.03
N CYS A 385 -0.28 -3.72 -8.63
CA CYS A 385 -1.65 -3.24 -8.72
C CYS A 385 -1.90 -2.73 -10.15
N LEU A 386 -3.08 -3.06 -10.69
CA LEU A 386 -3.54 -2.55 -11.98
C LEU A 386 -4.13 -1.15 -11.79
N ASN A 387 -3.65 -0.16 -12.55
CA ASN A 387 -4.11 1.22 -12.41
C ASN A 387 -5.54 1.41 -12.93
N GLU A 388 -5.93 0.72 -14.00
CA GLU A 388 -7.21 0.93 -14.69
C GLU A 388 -8.43 0.40 -13.89
N LEU A 389 -8.23 -0.08 -12.67
CA LEU A 389 -9.31 -0.32 -11.69
C LEU A 389 -9.76 0.98 -11.00
N PRO A 390 -11.03 1.09 -10.57
CA PRO A 390 -11.48 2.11 -9.62
C PRO A 390 -10.65 2.14 -8.32
N LEU A 391 -10.31 3.33 -7.85
CA LEU A 391 -9.52 3.57 -6.63
C LEU A 391 -9.98 2.75 -5.40
N PRO A 392 -11.29 2.66 -5.05
CA PRO A 392 -11.75 1.87 -3.91
C PRO A 392 -11.55 0.35 -4.05
N ILE A 393 -11.32 -0.17 -5.26
CA ILE A 393 -11.09 -1.61 -5.51
C ILE A 393 -9.64 -1.95 -5.86
N ARG A 394 -8.80 -0.98 -6.29
CA ARG A 394 -7.34 -1.17 -6.50
C ARG A 394 -6.67 -1.87 -5.32
N ARG A 395 -6.87 -1.34 -4.10
CA ARG A 395 -6.29 -1.87 -2.86
C ARG A 395 -6.72 -3.32 -2.58
N LYS A 396 -7.93 -3.69 -2.99
CA LYS A 396 -8.52 -5.03 -2.80
C LYS A 396 -7.99 -6.04 -3.84
N HIS A 397 -7.40 -5.54 -4.93
CA HIS A 397 -6.87 -6.29 -6.07
C HIS A 397 -5.36 -6.10 -6.27
N ILE A 398 -4.63 -5.96 -5.17
CA ILE A 398 -3.17 -6.16 -5.17
C ILE A 398 -2.90 -7.67 -5.31
N PHE A 399 -1.91 -8.03 -6.14
CA PHE A 399 -1.49 -9.41 -6.38
C PHE A 399 0.02 -9.59 -6.11
N LEU A 400 0.40 -10.81 -5.71
CA LEU A 400 1.78 -11.22 -5.45
C LEU A 400 2.34 -11.86 -6.72
N ILE A 401 3.29 -11.19 -7.37
CA ILE A 401 3.95 -11.71 -8.58
C ILE A 401 5.04 -12.71 -8.20
N SER A 402 5.90 -12.39 -7.23
CA SER A 402 6.96 -13.31 -6.81
C SER A 402 7.40 -13.10 -5.37
N LEU A 403 8.08 -14.09 -4.78
CA LEU A 403 8.55 -14.06 -3.40
C LEU A 403 9.97 -14.59 -3.25
N TRP A 404 10.93 -13.69 -3.01
CA TRP A 404 12.23 -14.08 -2.45
C TRP A 404 12.08 -14.37 -0.95
N LEU A 405 12.82 -15.36 -0.45
CA LEU A 405 13.04 -15.57 0.99
C LEU A 405 14.47 -16.07 1.21
N GLY A 406 15.30 -15.30 1.93
CA GLY A 406 16.69 -15.69 2.18
C GLY A 406 17.31 -14.98 3.38
N LEU A 407 18.50 -15.45 3.78
CA LEU A 407 19.33 -14.84 4.84
C LEU A 407 19.99 -13.53 4.42
N LYS A 408 19.95 -13.20 3.12
CA LYS A 408 20.47 -11.98 2.51
C LYS A 408 19.39 -11.37 1.61
N LYS A 409 19.55 -10.08 1.33
CA LYS A 409 18.77 -9.35 0.32
C LYS A 409 19.02 -9.94 -1.07
N PRO A 410 18.04 -9.94 -1.99
CA PRO A 410 18.25 -10.36 -3.37
C PRO A 410 19.30 -9.49 -4.08
N ASN A 411 19.99 -10.08 -5.06
CA ASN A 411 20.49 -9.30 -6.18
C ASN A 411 19.27 -8.97 -7.06
N CYS A 412 18.79 -7.73 -7.01
CA CYS A 412 17.56 -7.34 -7.71
C CYS A 412 17.63 -7.53 -9.24
N ASN A 413 18.81 -7.45 -9.85
CA ASN A 413 18.95 -7.72 -11.29
C ASN A 413 18.63 -9.19 -11.62
N GLU A 414 19.11 -10.13 -10.80
CA GLU A 414 18.93 -11.57 -11.00
C GLU A 414 17.55 -12.05 -10.51
N TYR A 415 17.03 -11.43 -9.44
CA TYR A 415 15.74 -11.78 -8.85
C TYR A 415 14.54 -11.29 -9.70
N LEU A 416 14.64 -10.10 -10.31
CA LEU A 416 13.55 -9.54 -11.11
C LEU A 416 13.59 -9.95 -12.59
N GLU A 417 14.63 -10.67 -13.04
CA GLU A 417 14.76 -11.17 -14.41
C GLU A 417 13.50 -11.91 -14.92
N PRO A 418 12.83 -12.81 -14.16
CA PRO A 418 11.62 -13.49 -14.65
C PRO A 418 10.43 -12.53 -14.80
N PHE A 419 10.23 -11.64 -13.82
CA PHE A 419 9.17 -10.63 -13.83
C PHE A 419 9.35 -9.66 -15.01
N VAL A 420 10.56 -9.15 -15.21
CA VAL A 420 10.86 -8.24 -16.32
C VAL A 420 10.75 -8.94 -17.67
N THR A 421 11.19 -10.20 -17.79
CA THR A 421 11.05 -10.97 -19.04
C THR A 421 9.57 -11.12 -19.42
N GLU A 422 8.70 -11.41 -18.45
CA GLU A 422 7.25 -11.50 -18.68
C GLU A 422 6.62 -10.14 -18.99
N CYS A 423 7.04 -9.05 -18.32
CA CYS A 423 6.57 -7.71 -18.66
C CYS A 423 6.98 -7.28 -20.06
N VAL A 424 8.23 -7.53 -20.49
CA VAL A 424 8.69 -7.27 -21.87
C VAL A 424 7.90 -8.11 -22.88
N ARG A 425 7.56 -9.36 -22.54
CA ARG A 425 6.68 -10.19 -23.37
C ARG A 425 5.29 -9.55 -23.51
N LEU A 426 4.70 -9.08 -22.41
CA LEU A 426 3.38 -8.45 -22.40
C LEU A 426 3.37 -7.08 -23.10
N GLU A 427 4.42 -6.27 -22.96
CA GLU A 427 4.61 -5.01 -23.68
C GLU A 427 4.65 -5.26 -25.20
N ALA A 428 5.24 -6.39 -25.65
CA ALA A 428 5.30 -6.78 -27.06
C ALA A 428 4.04 -7.49 -27.60
N THR A 429 3.36 -8.34 -26.81
CA THR A 429 2.19 -9.12 -27.29
C THR A 429 0.84 -8.52 -26.92
N GLY A 430 0.78 -7.62 -25.95
CA GLY A 430 -0.45 -7.28 -25.24
C GLY A 430 -1.02 -8.44 -24.42
N LEU A 431 -2.25 -8.24 -23.94
CA LEU A 431 -3.09 -9.20 -23.24
C LEU A 431 -4.44 -9.30 -23.96
N SER A 432 -4.96 -10.52 -24.16
CA SER A 432 -6.26 -10.75 -24.80
C SER A 432 -7.07 -11.80 -24.06
N PHE A 433 -8.33 -11.50 -23.72
CA PHE A 433 -9.23 -12.43 -23.03
C PHE A 433 -10.66 -12.32 -23.56
N VAL A 434 -11.48 -13.32 -23.26
CA VAL A 434 -12.91 -13.34 -23.61
C VAL A 434 -13.73 -13.16 -22.33
N LYS A 435 -14.68 -12.22 -22.35
CA LYS A 435 -15.68 -11.98 -21.30
C LYS A 435 -17.03 -11.79 -21.98
N ASN A 436 -18.06 -12.52 -21.54
CA ASN A 436 -19.41 -12.48 -22.11
C ASN A 436 -19.44 -12.64 -23.64
N GLY A 437 -18.65 -13.57 -24.18
CA GLY A 437 -18.49 -13.81 -25.62
C GLY A 437 -17.72 -12.73 -26.40
N THR A 438 -17.41 -11.59 -25.79
CA THR A 438 -16.65 -10.49 -26.40
C THR A 438 -15.15 -10.69 -26.15
N THR A 439 -14.34 -10.56 -27.19
CA THR A 439 -12.87 -10.60 -27.06
C THR A 439 -12.34 -9.19 -26.80
N PHE A 440 -11.69 -9.00 -25.66
CA PHE A 440 -10.99 -7.77 -25.30
C PHE A 440 -9.50 -7.93 -25.62
N ILE A 441 -8.89 -6.88 -26.17
CA ILE A 441 -7.46 -6.84 -26.49
C ILE A 441 -6.88 -5.54 -25.93
N PHE A 442 -5.88 -5.66 -25.07
CA PHE A 442 -5.22 -4.55 -24.42
C PHE A 442 -3.71 -4.60 -24.68
N LYS A 443 -3.09 -3.43 -24.80
CA LYS A 443 -1.64 -3.26 -24.63
C LYS A 443 -1.30 -3.38 -23.13
N PHE A 444 -0.02 -3.55 -22.82
CA PHE A 444 0.46 -3.59 -21.44
C PHE A 444 1.63 -2.62 -21.25
N LYS A 445 1.79 -2.03 -20.06
CA LYS A 445 2.96 -1.18 -19.72
C LYS A 445 3.25 -1.11 -18.21
N VAL A 446 4.53 -1.03 -17.84
CA VAL A 446 4.95 -0.74 -16.46
C VAL A 446 5.16 0.77 -16.26
N ILE A 447 4.54 1.36 -15.23
CA ILE A 447 4.56 2.83 -15.01
C ILE A 447 5.59 3.25 -13.96
N VAL A 448 5.58 2.61 -12.79
CA VAL A 448 6.48 2.96 -11.67
C VAL A 448 6.74 1.76 -10.75
N GLY A 449 8.01 1.63 -10.32
CA GLY A 449 8.49 0.69 -9.32
C GLY A 449 8.63 1.34 -7.95
N ILE A 450 7.60 1.18 -7.13
CA ILE A 450 7.44 1.80 -5.82
C ILE A 450 8.29 1.04 -4.80
N SER A 451 9.06 1.78 -3.99
CA SER A 451 10.00 1.19 -3.03
C SER A 451 10.47 2.20 -1.99
N ASP A 452 10.87 1.70 -0.82
CA ASP A 452 11.47 2.49 0.26
C ASP A 452 12.85 3.09 -0.13
N THR A 453 13.43 3.91 0.74
CA THR A 453 14.76 4.53 0.52
C THR A 453 15.94 3.54 0.51
N ILE A 454 15.78 2.35 1.10
CA ILE A 454 16.82 1.31 1.22
C ILE A 454 16.77 0.33 0.03
N ALA A 455 15.57 0.02 -0.48
CA ALA A 455 15.27 -0.90 -1.58
C ALA A 455 15.40 -0.25 -2.97
N ARG A 456 14.94 1.01 -3.14
CA ARG A 456 15.00 1.74 -4.43
C ARG A 456 16.40 1.83 -5.06
N PRO A 457 17.51 1.96 -4.30
CA PRO A 457 18.87 1.88 -4.85
C PRO A 457 19.25 0.47 -5.35
N LEU A 458 18.61 -0.59 -4.87
CA LEU A 458 18.81 -1.94 -5.38
C LEU A 458 18.10 -2.09 -6.74
N LEU A 459 16.87 -1.60 -6.86
CA LEU A 459 16.11 -1.57 -8.12
C LEU A 459 16.83 -0.73 -9.20
N ARG A 460 17.41 0.41 -8.84
CA ARG A 460 18.14 1.31 -9.76
C ARG A 460 19.57 0.82 -10.07
N ASN A 461 20.08 -0.20 -9.39
CA ASN A 461 21.51 -0.57 -9.35
C ASN A 461 22.43 0.64 -9.03
N SER A 462 22.19 1.28 -7.88
CA SER A 462 22.88 2.51 -7.44
C SER A 462 23.40 2.44 -6.00
N THR A 463 24.16 3.44 -5.58
CA THR A 463 24.54 3.70 -4.18
C THR A 463 23.32 4.11 -3.35
N GLN A 464 23.34 3.79 -2.06
CA GLN A 464 22.30 4.19 -1.11
C GLN A 464 22.44 5.66 -0.70
N PHE A 465 21.44 6.18 0.00
CA PHE A 465 21.28 7.57 0.47
C PHE A 465 22.48 8.18 1.21
N ASN A 466 23.34 7.36 1.81
CA ASN A 466 24.56 7.76 2.52
C ASN A 466 25.82 7.85 1.61
N GLY A 467 25.76 7.25 0.42
CA GLY A 467 26.81 7.31 -0.59
C GLY A 467 26.95 8.67 -1.25
N TRP A 468 28.03 8.85 -2.01
CA TRP A 468 28.19 10.00 -2.90
C TRP A 468 27.15 9.93 -4.02
N TYR A 469 26.47 11.05 -4.29
CA TYR A 469 25.37 11.13 -5.25
C TYR A 469 24.23 10.13 -4.98
N GLY A 470 23.95 9.84 -3.70
CA GLY A 470 22.92 8.89 -3.27
C GLY A 470 21.48 9.25 -3.67
N CYS A 471 21.23 10.42 -4.25
CA CYS A 471 19.95 10.79 -4.84
C CYS A 471 19.79 10.23 -6.26
N GLY A 472 18.74 9.45 -6.47
CA GLY A 472 18.37 8.90 -7.79
C GLY A 472 17.63 9.89 -8.71
N LEU A 473 17.28 11.08 -8.21
CA LEU A 473 16.47 12.09 -8.92
C LEU A 473 17.27 13.34 -9.34
N CYS A 474 18.38 13.65 -8.65
CA CYS A 474 19.27 14.76 -9.00
C CYS A 474 20.75 14.41 -8.79
N LEU A 475 21.64 15.28 -9.26
CA LEU A 475 23.09 15.15 -9.16
C LEU A 475 23.67 15.86 -7.93
N HIS A 476 22.92 15.98 -6.84
CA HIS A 476 23.45 16.47 -5.56
C HIS A 476 24.39 15.40 -4.95
N PRO A 477 25.70 15.68 -4.75
CA PRO A 477 26.65 14.69 -4.23
C PRO A 477 26.41 14.32 -2.76
N GLY A 478 25.78 15.22 -2.00
CA GLY A 478 25.61 15.16 -0.55
C GLY A 478 26.94 15.36 0.22
N PHE A 479 26.94 16.25 1.21
CA PHE A 479 28.12 16.57 2.02
C PHE A 479 28.32 15.51 3.11
N ARG A 480 29.52 14.92 3.19
CA ARG A 480 29.91 14.02 4.29
C ARG A 480 30.26 14.88 5.51
N MET A 481 29.62 14.64 6.65
CA MET A 481 29.89 15.36 7.90
C MET A 481 30.16 14.37 9.03
N LYS A 482 31.08 14.70 9.94
CA LYS A 482 31.32 13.93 11.18
C LYS A 482 30.08 14.05 12.09
N HIS A 483 29.61 12.94 12.64
CA HIS A 483 28.43 12.87 13.52
C HIS A 483 28.66 11.80 14.58
N ASN A 484 28.80 12.21 15.85
CA ASN A 484 29.23 11.34 16.95
C ASN A 484 30.51 10.56 16.58
N LYS A 485 30.51 9.22 16.68
CA LYS A 485 31.60 8.33 16.25
C LYS A 485 31.57 8.00 14.74
N GLY A 486 30.55 8.45 14.02
CA GLY A 486 30.28 8.10 12.62
C GLY A 486 30.30 9.29 11.67
N HIS A 487 29.67 9.10 10.51
CA HIS A 487 29.51 10.12 9.48
C HIS A 487 28.09 10.12 8.91
N ILE A 488 27.50 11.31 8.77
CA ILE A 488 26.20 11.53 8.14
C ILE A 488 26.37 12.16 6.75
N ARG A 489 25.39 11.96 5.87
CA ARG A 489 25.30 12.62 4.56
C ARG A 489 24.23 13.72 4.63
N SER A 490 24.66 14.98 4.59
CA SER A 490 23.79 16.15 4.54
C SER A 490 23.48 16.53 3.08
N TYR A 491 22.27 17.00 2.83
CA TYR A 491 21.80 17.48 1.53
C TYR A 491 21.39 18.96 1.59
N SER A 492 22.13 19.78 2.34
CA SER A 492 21.92 21.24 2.38
C SER A 492 22.19 21.87 1.02
N THR A 493 21.20 22.59 0.49
CA THR A 493 21.25 23.31 -0.78
C THR A 493 21.71 24.76 -0.66
N PHE A 494 22.02 25.24 0.55
CA PHE A 494 22.36 26.65 0.85
C PHE A 494 23.51 27.23 -0.03
N VAL A 495 24.37 26.37 -0.56
CA VAL A 495 25.53 26.76 -1.37
C VAL A 495 25.25 26.72 -2.89
N LYS A 496 24.34 25.85 -3.35
CA LYS A 496 24.16 25.54 -4.79
C LYS A 496 22.91 24.72 -5.08
N GLU A 497 22.21 25.04 -6.17
CA GLU A 497 21.22 24.15 -6.79
C GLU A 497 21.90 23.07 -7.64
N TYR A 498 21.33 21.86 -7.65
CA TYR A 498 21.88 20.71 -8.37
C TYR A 498 20.91 20.22 -9.45
N PRO A 499 21.38 19.98 -10.69
CA PRO A 499 20.50 19.56 -11.77
C PRO A 499 19.85 18.20 -11.50
N LYS A 500 18.60 18.05 -11.97
CA LYS A 500 17.89 16.77 -12.01
C LYS A 500 18.62 15.78 -12.91
N ARG A 501 18.45 14.48 -12.68
CA ARG A 501 18.93 13.43 -13.60
C ARG A 501 17.94 13.28 -14.75
N SER A 502 18.45 13.05 -15.95
CA SER A 502 17.66 12.53 -17.09
C SER A 502 17.90 11.03 -17.28
N HIS A 503 17.05 10.37 -18.06
CA HIS A 503 17.18 8.96 -18.41
C HIS A 503 18.53 8.67 -19.07
N ASP A 504 18.86 9.41 -20.13
CA ASP A 504 20.03 9.16 -20.97
C ASP A 504 21.34 9.35 -20.20
N GLN A 505 21.39 10.38 -19.34
CA GLN A 505 22.50 10.60 -18.41
C GLN A 505 22.67 9.45 -17.43
N LEU A 506 21.58 8.88 -16.88
CA LEU A 506 21.64 7.73 -15.99
C LEU A 506 22.13 6.48 -16.75
N MET A 507 21.61 6.22 -17.95
CA MET A 507 22.00 5.08 -18.76
C MET A 507 23.45 5.16 -19.27
N GLN A 508 23.96 6.36 -19.55
CA GLN A 508 25.38 6.55 -19.85
C GLN A 508 26.26 6.28 -18.62
N MET A 509 25.90 6.82 -17.44
CA MET A 509 26.62 6.54 -16.19
C MET A 509 26.57 5.05 -15.80
N ALA A 510 25.50 4.33 -16.15
CA ALA A 510 25.38 2.90 -15.94
C ALA A 510 26.39 2.10 -16.78
N ARG A 511 26.48 2.40 -18.09
CA ARG A 511 27.44 1.75 -19.00
C ARG A 511 28.90 2.07 -18.62
N GLU A 512 29.17 3.32 -18.27
CA GLU A 512 30.49 3.77 -17.81
C GLU A 512 30.90 3.06 -16.50
N ALA A 513 29.97 2.89 -15.55
CA ALA A 513 30.23 2.20 -14.28
C ALA A 513 30.54 0.71 -14.47
N GLU A 514 29.93 0.04 -15.44
CA GLU A 514 30.24 -1.35 -15.81
C GLU A 514 31.61 -1.47 -16.48
N GLN A 515 31.96 -0.56 -17.38
CA GLN A 515 33.26 -0.53 -18.06
C GLN A 515 34.43 -0.25 -17.09
N VAL A 516 34.23 0.65 -16.13
CA VAL A 516 35.26 1.06 -15.15
C VAL A 516 35.25 0.17 -13.89
N GLY A 517 34.19 -0.63 -13.69
CA GLY A 517 33.99 -1.46 -12.50
C GLY A 517 33.80 -0.67 -11.19
N LYS A 518 33.43 0.61 -11.28
CA LYS A 518 33.32 1.55 -10.15
C LYS A 518 32.10 2.47 -10.30
N PRO A 519 31.43 2.90 -9.22
CA PRO A 519 30.18 3.66 -9.35
C PRO A 519 30.37 5.09 -9.89
N VAL A 520 29.77 5.39 -11.04
CA VAL A 520 29.81 6.72 -11.68
C VAL A 520 28.63 7.56 -11.19
N LYS A 521 28.92 8.67 -10.48
CA LYS A 521 27.92 9.58 -9.88
C LYS A 521 26.78 8.82 -9.18
N GLY A 522 27.17 7.78 -8.42
CA GLY A 522 26.27 6.94 -7.62
C GLY A 522 25.58 5.80 -8.38
N ILE A 523 25.65 5.71 -9.72
CA ILE A 523 25.15 4.55 -10.48
C ILE A 523 26.24 3.48 -10.50
N LYS A 524 25.90 2.20 -10.28
CA LYS A 524 26.86 1.08 -10.20
C LYS A 524 26.94 0.26 -11.49
N GLY A 525 25.90 0.30 -12.30
CA GLY A 525 25.76 -0.43 -13.55
C GLY A 525 24.33 -0.37 -14.05
N VAL A 526 24.01 -1.16 -15.06
CA VAL A 526 22.68 -1.26 -15.64
C VAL A 526 21.74 -2.00 -14.68
N SER A 527 20.46 -1.61 -14.68
CA SER A 527 19.39 -2.34 -13.99
C SER A 527 18.64 -3.23 -14.96
N VAL A 528 18.23 -4.41 -14.52
CA VAL A 528 17.32 -5.29 -15.28
C VAL A 528 16.05 -4.58 -15.74
N LEU A 529 15.55 -3.61 -14.95
CA LEU A 529 14.36 -2.83 -15.28
C LEU A 529 14.51 -1.97 -16.55
N SER A 530 15.74 -1.69 -17.01
CA SER A 530 15.98 -0.97 -18.28
C SER A 530 15.73 -1.83 -19.53
N LYS A 531 15.30 -3.09 -19.38
CA LYS A 531 14.77 -3.91 -20.48
C LYS A 531 13.30 -3.59 -20.81
N LEU A 532 12.56 -2.99 -19.87
CA LEU A 532 11.15 -2.60 -20.04
C LEU A 532 11.03 -1.46 -21.06
N GLN A 533 10.02 -1.52 -21.93
CA GLN A 533 9.89 -0.57 -23.03
C GLN A 533 9.47 0.83 -22.54
N ASP A 534 10.22 1.85 -22.98
CA ASP A 534 10.10 3.26 -22.58
C ASP A 534 10.25 3.54 -21.07
N PHE A 535 10.69 2.56 -20.27
CA PHE A 535 10.73 2.69 -18.82
C PHE A 535 11.84 3.63 -18.35
N ASN A 536 11.44 4.84 -17.92
CA ASN A 536 12.42 5.85 -17.50
C ASN A 536 13.06 5.51 -16.15
N MET A 537 14.27 4.95 -16.15
CA MET A 537 15.09 4.64 -14.96
C MET A 537 15.30 5.77 -13.93
N VAL A 538 15.01 7.04 -14.26
CA VAL A 538 14.88 8.13 -13.27
C VAL A 538 13.46 8.18 -12.73
N GLN A 539 12.46 8.47 -13.58
CA GLN A 539 11.08 8.71 -13.16
C GLN A 539 10.38 7.44 -12.65
N GLY A 540 10.47 6.32 -13.38
CA GLY A 540 9.85 5.04 -13.02
C GLY A 540 10.40 4.38 -11.75
N LEU A 541 11.36 5.01 -11.06
CA LEU A 541 11.85 4.63 -9.73
C LEU A 541 11.84 5.86 -8.80
N ASP A 542 10.71 6.57 -8.77
CA ASP A 542 10.52 7.83 -8.05
C ASP A 542 10.58 7.70 -6.51
N LEU A 543 10.38 8.80 -5.81
CA LEU A 543 10.27 8.84 -4.36
C LEU A 543 8.90 8.36 -3.86
N ASP A 544 8.91 7.38 -2.94
CA ASP A 544 7.76 7.19 -2.07
C ASP A 544 7.65 8.36 -1.09
N PHE A 545 6.61 9.17 -1.26
CA PHE A 545 6.31 10.33 -0.43
C PHE A 545 6.07 9.93 1.04
N PHE A 546 5.38 8.82 1.27
CA PHE A 546 4.97 8.40 2.61
C PHE A 546 6.17 8.10 3.51
N HIS A 547 7.11 7.28 3.05
CA HIS A 547 8.37 7.03 3.76
C HIS A 547 9.26 8.28 3.85
N ALA A 548 9.23 9.19 2.86
CA ALA A 548 9.96 10.46 2.98
C ALA A 548 9.42 11.31 4.13
N LEU A 549 8.10 11.53 4.17
CA LEU A 549 7.41 12.30 5.20
C LEU A 549 7.60 11.67 6.59
N VAL A 550 7.29 10.38 6.77
CA VAL A 550 7.39 9.70 8.07
C VAL A 550 8.81 9.77 8.67
N ASN A 551 9.85 9.68 7.84
CA ASN A 551 11.24 9.83 8.29
C ASN A 551 11.58 11.28 8.70
N VAL A 552 11.01 12.29 8.04
CA VAL A 552 11.11 13.70 8.47
C VAL A 552 10.37 13.89 9.81
N CYS A 553 9.15 13.37 9.96
CA CYS A 553 8.40 13.45 11.22
C CYS A 553 9.17 12.85 12.41
N LYS A 554 9.71 11.63 12.23
CA LYS A 554 10.56 10.97 13.22
C LYS A 554 11.80 11.80 13.57
N ARG A 555 12.43 12.48 12.59
CA ARG A 555 13.58 13.36 12.85
C ARG A 555 13.20 14.60 13.67
N PHE A 556 12.11 15.28 13.33
CA PHE A 556 11.66 16.48 14.05
C PHE A 556 11.15 16.15 15.46
N ALA A 557 10.37 15.08 15.63
CA ALA A 557 9.97 14.59 16.94
C ALA A 557 11.18 14.21 17.82
N ASN A 558 12.26 13.67 17.24
CA ASN A 558 13.49 13.40 17.98
C ASN A 558 14.30 14.67 18.29
N LEU A 559 14.27 15.71 17.44
CA LEU A 559 14.86 17.02 17.75
C LEU A 559 14.12 17.71 18.91
N TRP A 560 12.80 17.60 18.96
CA TRP A 560 11.98 18.21 20.01
C TRP A 560 11.96 17.44 21.33
N PHE A 561 11.86 16.10 21.30
CA PHE A 561 11.51 15.31 22.49
C PHE A 561 12.65 14.46 23.08
N LEU A 562 13.87 14.45 22.52
CA LEU A 562 15.01 13.79 23.15
C LEU A 562 15.74 14.74 24.11
N GLU A 563 16.02 14.27 25.33
CA GLU A 563 16.59 15.07 26.42
C GLU A 563 17.93 15.73 26.06
N LYS A 564 18.73 15.11 25.16
CA LYS A 564 19.97 15.69 24.63
C LYS A 564 19.80 17.02 23.88
N PHE A 565 18.56 17.38 23.50
CA PHE A 565 18.23 18.65 22.85
C PHE A 565 17.45 19.62 23.76
N LYS A 566 17.20 19.29 25.03
CA LYS A 566 16.49 20.13 26.02
C LYS A 566 17.00 21.57 26.11
N ASN A 567 18.31 21.75 25.98
CA ASN A 567 18.98 23.05 26.05
C ASN A 567 19.12 23.74 24.67
N LYS A 568 18.51 23.21 23.61
CA LYS A 568 18.39 23.87 22.30
C LYS A 568 17.07 24.67 22.26
N PRO A 569 16.97 25.78 21.51
CA PRO A 569 15.76 26.60 21.53
C PRO A 569 14.51 25.94 20.90
N PHE A 570 14.66 24.74 20.30
CA PHE A 570 13.56 23.88 19.82
C PHE A 570 13.29 22.69 20.75
N GLY A 571 13.99 22.57 21.88
CA GLY A 571 13.85 21.45 22.82
C GLY A 571 12.58 21.56 23.66
N LEU A 572 11.75 20.52 23.62
CA LEU A 572 10.43 20.47 24.25
C LEU A 572 10.31 19.39 25.34
N SER A 573 11.38 18.67 25.69
CA SER A 573 11.30 17.58 26.68
C SER A 573 10.82 18.04 28.06
N SER A 574 11.16 19.26 28.48
CA SER A 574 10.65 19.92 29.69
C SER A 574 9.14 20.21 29.66
N LYS A 575 8.54 20.26 28.48
CA LYS A 575 7.11 20.48 28.24
C LYS A 575 6.37 19.23 27.77
N PHE A 576 7.05 18.08 27.72
CA PHE A 576 6.53 16.83 27.17
C PHE A 576 5.19 16.41 27.80
N ALA A 577 5.03 16.54 29.13
CA ALA A 577 3.78 16.17 29.81
C ALA A 577 2.57 17.00 29.35
N GLU A 578 2.75 18.30 29.11
CA GLU A 578 1.70 19.21 28.61
C GLU A 578 1.31 18.85 27.18
N ILE A 579 2.31 18.66 26.30
CA ILE A 579 2.15 18.26 24.90
C ILE A 579 1.40 16.92 24.81
N ASN A 580 1.79 15.95 25.64
CA ASN A 580 1.19 14.62 25.68
C ASN A 580 -0.25 14.66 26.23
N ALA A 581 -0.54 15.51 27.22
CA ALA A 581 -1.90 15.71 27.72
C ALA A 581 -2.82 16.32 26.65
N ARG A 582 -2.33 17.32 25.89
CA ARG A 582 -3.08 17.91 24.76
C ARG A 582 -3.34 16.90 23.65
N LEU A 583 -2.37 16.05 23.30
CA LEU A 583 -2.54 15.02 22.28
C LEU A 583 -3.59 13.96 22.69
N LEU A 584 -3.59 13.57 23.97
CA LEU A 584 -4.56 12.59 24.50
C LEU A 584 -5.97 13.16 24.76
N GLN A 585 -6.16 14.49 24.63
CA GLN A 585 -7.49 15.13 24.65
C GLN A 585 -8.22 15.07 23.30
N ILE A 586 -7.55 14.63 22.23
CA ILE A 586 -8.10 14.61 20.88
C ILE A 586 -8.95 13.35 20.67
N THR A 587 -10.26 13.53 20.44
CA THR A 587 -11.21 12.47 20.07
C THR A 587 -11.47 12.50 18.55
N PRO A 588 -10.87 11.59 17.76
CA PRO A 588 -10.95 11.65 16.30
C PRO A 588 -12.27 11.14 15.73
N THR A 589 -12.49 11.34 14.44
CA THR A 589 -13.63 10.74 13.74
C THR A 589 -13.44 9.24 13.55
N SER A 590 -14.51 8.52 13.21
CA SER A 590 -14.49 7.09 12.82
C SER A 590 -13.70 6.77 11.54
N ASP A 591 -13.18 7.78 10.85
CA ASP A 591 -12.40 7.65 9.62
C ASP A 591 -10.91 7.44 9.93
N VAL A 592 -10.45 8.01 11.06
CA VAL A 592 -9.16 7.73 11.68
C VAL A 592 -9.22 6.36 12.34
N SER A 593 -8.35 5.45 11.91
CA SER A 593 -8.37 4.04 12.37
C SER A 593 -7.87 3.82 13.80
N ARG A 594 -7.27 4.83 14.45
CA ARG A 594 -6.68 4.74 15.79
C ARG A 594 -6.75 6.09 16.52
N ASN A 595 -7.15 6.06 17.79
CA ASN A 595 -7.02 7.23 18.66
C ASN A 595 -5.55 7.63 18.84
N PRO A 596 -5.27 8.94 19.02
CA PRO A 596 -3.95 9.40 19.45
C PRO A 596 -3.53 8.72 20.76
N ARG A 597 -2.30 8.21 20.79
CA ARG A 597 -1.67 7.60 21.96
C ARG A 597 -0.50 8.44 22.46
N SER A 598 0.19 7.96 23.49
CA SER A 598 1.28 8.69 24.14
C SER A 598 2.46 8.92 23.18
N LEU A 599 3.09 10.11 23.24
CA LEU A 599 4.31 10.42 22.50
C LEU A 599 5.55 9.69 23.08
N LYS A 600 5.43 8.95 24.18
CA LYS A 600 6.51 8.08 24.67
C LYS A 600 6.71 6.93 23.68
N ASP A 601 5.59 6.39 23.20
CA ASP A 601 5.46 5.21 22.35
C ASP A 601 5.75 5.52 20.85
N ARG A 602 6.31 6.71 20.56
CA ARG A 602 6.57 7.24 19.21
C ARG A 602 7.58 6.43 18.40
N SER A 603 8.40 5.59 19.04
CA SER A 603 9.22 4.59 18.36
C SER A 603 8.37 3.66 17.49
N ASP A 604 7.19 3.32 18.00
CA ASP A 604 6.33 2.24 17.50
C ASP A 604 5.14 2.79 16.71
N TYR A 605 5.09 4.11 16.47
CA TYR A 605 4.09 4.77 15.64
C TYR A 605 4.20 4.31 14.19
N ARG A 606 3.12 3.73 13.66
CA ARG A 606 2.96 3.40 12.25
C ARG A 606 2.88 4.69 11.41
N GLY A 607 3.15 4.60 10.11
CA GLY A 607 3.20 5.78 9.25
C GLY A 607 1.91 6.61 9.21
N HIS A 608 0.73 6.00 9.37
CA HIS A 608 -0.53 6.75 9.46
C HIS A 608 -0.62 7.59 10.75
N GLU A 609 -0.12 7.09 11.89
CA GLU A 609 -0.09 7.85 13.15
C GLU A 609 0.81 9.09 13.00
N TRP A 610 1.94 8.95 12.30
CA TRP A 610 2.82 10.05 11.93
C TRP A 610 2.20 11.04 10.93
N PHE A 611 1.26 10.59 10.08
CA PHE A 611 0.59 11.45 9.11
C PHE A 611 -0.44 12.37 9.79
N HIS A 612 -1.37 11.81 10.59
CA HIS A 612 -2.32 12.62 11.36
C HIS A 612 -1.58 13.54 12.35
N TRP A 613 -0.42 13.12 12.88
CA TRP A 613 0.46 14.02 13.64
C TRP A 613 0.89 15.25 12.83
N VAL A 614 1.34 15.12 11.58
CA VAL A 614 1.69 16.28 10.73
C VAL A 614 0.46 17.16 10.52
N VAL A 615 -0.59 16.59 9.94
CA VAL A 615 -1.66 17.34 9.29
C VAL A 615 -2.70 17.88 10.26
N GLU A 616 -2.97 17.17 11.36
CA GLU A 616 -4.09 17.47 12.24
C GLU A 616 -3.64 17.85 13.66
N TYR A 617 -2.73 17.08 14.25
CA TYR A 617 -2.47 17.18 15.69
C TYR A 617 -1.33 18.14 16.05
N SER A 618 -0.22 18.17 15.29
CA SER A 618 1.00 18.86 15.71
C SER A 618 0.84 20.37 15.82
N MET A 619 0.23 21.04 14.84
CA MET A 619 0.07 22.49 14.84
C MET A 619 -0.80 22.99 16.02
N PRO A 620 -1.98 22.39 16.31
CA PRO A 620 -2.74 22.69 17.52
C PRO A 620 -1.99 22.35 18.81
N VAL A 621 -1.48 21.12 18.95
CA VAL A 621 -0.84 20.65 20.20
C VAL A 621 0.37 21.50 20.59
N LEU A 622 1.20 21.90 19.62
CA LEU A 622 2.43 22.67 19.84
C LEU A 622 2.22 24.19 19.96
N LYS A 623 1.01 24.70 19.72
CA LYS A 623 0.69 26.13 19.82
C LYS A 623 1.00 26.68 21.22
N GLY A 624 1.79 27.75 21.27
CA GLY A 624 2.21 28.36 22.54
C GLY A 624 3.24 27.56 23.35
N ILE A 625 3.72 26.42 22.84
CA ILE A 625 4.78 25.62 23.46
C ILE A 625 6.05 25.63 22.60
N LEU A 626 5.93 25.35 21.29
CA LEU A 626 7.05 25.47 20.35
C LEU A 626 7.24 26.96 19.97
N PRO A 627 8.44 27.56 20.13
CA PRO A 627 8.64 28.98 19.83
C PRO A 627 8.32 29.34 18.37
N ALA A 628 7.70 30.50 18.17
CA ALA A 628 7.02 30.88 16.92
C ALA A 628 7.85 30.62 15.64
N ARG A 629 9.15 30.92 15.63
CA ARG A 629 10.03 30.68 14.46
C ARG A 629 10.06 29.21 14.00
N TYR A 630 9.98 28.27 14.93
CA TYR A 630 9.97 26.83 14.62
C TYR A 630 8.56 26.31 14.32
N LEU A 631 7.52 26.92 14.91
CA LEU A 631 6.14 26.58 14.61
C LEU A 631 5.73 27.06 13.20
N ASN A 632 6.19 28.26 12.81
CA ASN A 632 6.04 28.81 11.46
C ASN A 632 6.91 28.07 10.43
N HIS A 633 8.07 27.54 10.83
CA HIS A 633 8.85 26.65 9.98
C HIS A 633 8.13 25.33 9.74
N TRP A 634 7.63 24.69 10.81
CA TRP A 634 6.89 23.44 10.70
C TRP A 634 5.59 23.60 9.89
N SER A 635 4.90 24.75 9.99
CA SER A 635 3.67 24.99 9.21
C SER A 635 3.90 25.07 7.70
N LEU A 636 5.12 25.32 7.22
CA LEU A 636 5.48 25.15 5.79
C LEU A 636 5.23 23.72 5.32
N LEU A 637 5.70 22.72 6.10
CA LEU A 637 5.48 21.30 5.79
C LEU A 637 4.01 20.93 5.91
N VAL A 638 3.35 21.34 7.00
CA VAL A 638 1.94 21.02 7.25
C VAL A 638 1.04 21.60 6.16
N HIS A 639 1.26 22.85 5.76
CA HIS A 639 0.49 23.46 4.67
C HIS A 639 0.74 22.78 3.33
N ALA A 640 2.00 22.46 3.00
CA ALA A 640 2.34 21.78 1.76
C ALA A 640 1.74 20.37 1.67
N VAL A 641 1.83 19.59 2.76
CA VAL A 641 1.22 18.25 2.84
C VAL A 641 -0.29 18.33 2.72
N ALA A 642 -0.94 19.30 3.36
CA ALA A 642 -2.39 19.46 3.22
C ALA A 642 -2.81 19.87 1.79
N LEU A 643 -2.04 20.76 1.12
CA LEU A 643 -2.32 21.18 -0.26
C LEU A 643 -2.26 20.02 -1.26
N ILE A 644 -1.23 19.15 -1.17
CA ILE A 644 -1.04 18.03 -2.10
C ILE A 644 -1.87 16.79 -1.77
N MET A 645 -2.62 16.79 -0.67
CA MET A 645 -3.43 15.66 -0.22
C MET A 645 -4.94 15.88 -0.42
N GLN A 646 -5.34 17.02 -0.98
CA GLN A 646 -6.71 17.29 -1.39
C GLN A 646 -7.11 16.33 -2.51
N ASN A 647 -8.38 15.88 -2.54
CA ASN A 647 -8.90 14.95 -3.56
C ASN A 647 -8.63 15.41 -5.01
N SER A 648 -8.64 16.73 -5.23
CA SER A 648 -8.39 17.39 -6.51
C SER A 648 -7.43 18.57 -6.29
N VAL A 649 -6.23 18.51 -6.88
CA VAL A 649 -5.16 19.50 -6.68
C VAL A 649 -4.91 20.29 -7.95
N ALA A 650 -5.04 21.61 -7.90
CA ALA A 650 -4.72 22.48 -9.03
C ALA A 650 -3.20 22.59 -9.25
N LYS A 651 -2.79 22.81 -10.51
CA LYS A 651 -1.38 23.01 -10.88
C LYS A 651 -0.73 24.19 -10.14
N SER A 652 -1.50 25.21 -9.81
CA SER A 652 -1.08 26.35 -8.99
C SER A 652 -0.80 25.94 -7.54
N GLU A 653 -1.70 25.20 -6.90
CA GLU A 653 -1.58 24.69 -5.53
C GLU A 653 -0.37 23.77 -5.36
N LEU A 654 -0.16 22.88 -6.34
CA LEU A 654 1.02 22.03 -6.39
C LEU A 654 2.32 22.86 -6.39
N ALA A 655 2.36 23.93 -7.19
CA ALA A 655 3.52 24.83 -7.21
C ALA A 655 3.66 25.67 -5.92
N TYR A 656 2.56 26.00 -5.23
CA TYR A 656 2.64 26.59 -3.88
C TYR A 656 3.24 25.59 -2.88
N ALA A 657 2.79 24.33 -2.89
CA ALA A 657 3.33 23.27 -2.04
C ALA A 657 4.83 23.03 -2.33
N GLY A 658 5.24 22.97 -3.60
CA GLY A 658 6.65 22.84 -4.00
C GLY A 658 7.54 23.97 -3.46
N ARG A 659 7.07 25.22 -3.51
CA ARG A 659 7.75 26.37 -2.88
C ARG A 659 7.82 26.23 -1.35
N TYR A 660 6.73 25.82 -0.70
CA TYR A 660 6.72 25.61 0.76
C TYR A 660 7.66 24.47 1.21
N LEU A 661 7.73 23.36 0.47
CA LEU A 661 8.66 22.25 0.76
C LEU A 661 10.12 22.65 0.52
N SER A 662 10.40 23.35 -0.58
CA SER A 662 11.75 23.84 -0.89
C SER A 662 12.23 24.82 0.19
N ARG A 663 11.36 25.76 0.60
CA ARG A 663 11.62 26.67 1.71
C ARG A 663 11.84 25.91 3.02
N PHE A 664 10.93 25.00 3.39
CA PHE A 664 11.03 24.17 4.58
C PHE A 664 12.40 23.48 4.67
N VAL A 665 12.83 22.82 3.59
CA VAL A 665 14.12 22.09 3.54
C VAL A 665 15.32 23.04 3.67
N SER A 666 15.29 24.20 3.00
CA SER A 666 16.37 25.19 3.10
C SER A 666 16.54 25.77 4.51
N GLU A 667 15.43 26.03 5.22
CA GLU A 667 15.44 26.59 6.57
C GLU A 667 15.88 25.57 7.65
N ILE A 668 15.89 24.25 7.36
CA ILE A 668 16.39 23.23 8.30
C ILE A 668 17.85 23.50 8.68
N ASP A 669 18.68 23.93 7.72
CA ASP A 669 20.08 24.22 7.96
C ASP A 669 20.24 25.36 8.98
N VAL A 670 19.54 26.47 8.76
CA VAL A 670 19.63 27.67 9.63
C VAL A 670 19.02 27.42 11.01
N LEU A 671 17.90 26.69 11.09
CA LEU A 671 17.14 26.51 12.33
C LEU A 671 17.61 25.32 13.18
N TYR A 672 18.11 24.25 12.56
CA TYR A 672 18.50 23.01 13.24
C TYR A 672 19.93 22.55 12.91
N GLY A 673 20.61 23.14 11.92
CA GLY A 673 21.99 22.86 11.50
C GLY A 673 22.11 21.78 10.41
N LYS A 674 22.99 21.98 9.43
CA LYS A 674 23.42 21.08 8.32
C LYS A 674 23.15 19.59 8.48
N HIS A 675 23.52 18.99 9.62
CA HIS A 675 23.33 17.57 9.94
C HIS A 675 21.86 17.11 10.00
N ASN A 676 20.89 18.03 10.03
CA ASN A 676 19.44 17.75 9.98
C ASN A 676 18.84 17.85 8.58
N VAL A 677 19.56 18.34 7.57
CA VAL A 677 19.12 18.27 6.17
C VAL A 677 19.36 16.85 5.64
N THR A 678 18.55 15.90 6.11
CA THR A 678 18.64 14.48 5.80
C THR A 678 18.19 14.19 4.36
N PHE A 679 18.53 12.99 3.87
CA PHE A 679 18.05 12.51 2.57
C PHE A 679 16.51 12.56 2.44
N SER A 680 15.78 12.15 3.49
CA SER A 680 14.31 12.16 3.49
C SER A 680 13.73 13.58 3.43
N ALA A 681 14.40 14.56 4.03
CA ALA A 681 14.04 15.97 3.86
C ALA A 681 14.32 16.44 2.42
N HIS A 682 15.49 16.12 1.87
CA HIS A 682 15.83 16.44 0.49
C HIS A 682 14.86 15.82 -0.54
N LEU A 683 14.33 14.60 -0.31
CA LEU A 683 13.31 14.00 -1.17
C LEU A 683 12.07 14.89 -1.34
N LEU A 684 11.68 15.66 -0.31
CA LEU A 684 10.52 16.55 -0.39
C LEU A 684 10.69 17.64 -1.46
N THR A 685 11.92 18.03 -1.81
CA THR A 685 12.19 19.03 -2.86
C THR A 685 11.88 18.53 -4.28
N HIS A 686 11.70 17.22 -4.48
CA HIS A 686 11.33 16.63 -5.77
C HIS A 686 9.83 16.32 -5.89
N LEU A 687 9.06 16.50 -4.80
CA LEU A 687 7.66 16.06 -4.72
C LEU A 687 6.71 16.82 -5.66
N GLU A 688 6.95 18.12 -5.90
CA GLU A 688 6.21 18.91 -6.90
C GLU A 688 6.31 18.27 -8.29
N HIS A 689 7.52 17.83 -8.66
CA HIS A 689 7.79 17.18 -9.94
C HIS A 689 7.21 15.76 -9.98
N SER A 690 7.36 14.99 -8.90
CA SER A 690 6.77 13.65 -8.76
C SER A 690 5.28 13.66 -9.06
N ILE A 691 4.53 14.56 -8.41
CA ILE A 691 3.08 14.72 -8.60
C ILE A 691 2.74 15.23 -10.01
N SER A 692 3.56 16.13 -10.58
CA SER A 692 3.32 16.57 -11.97
C SER A 692 3.47 15.45 -12.99
N GLU A 693 4.34 14.47 -12.74
CA GLU A 693 4.58 13.34 -13.63
C GLU A 693 3.66 12.14 -13.37
N TYR A 694 3.26 11.90 -12.12
CA TYR A 694 2.51 10.70 -11.68
C TYR A 694 1.15 10.99 -11.01
N GLY A 695 0.66 12.22 -11.01
CA GLY A 695 -0.62 12.56 -10.39
C GLY A 695 -0.56 12.45 -8.86
N GLN A 696 -1.65 12.02 -8.24
CA GLN A 696 -1.81 12.12 -6.79
C GLN A 696 -0.89 11.17 -5.98
N PRO A 697 -0.27 11.61 -4.87
CA PRO A 697 0.74 10.84 -4.13
C PRO A 697 0.30 9.44 -3.69
N TRP A 698 -0.98 9.24 -3.37
CA TRP A 698 -1.49 7.94 -2.92
C TRP A 698 -1.54 6.89 -4.04
N ALA A 699 -1.63 7.29 -5.31
CA ALA A 699 -1.70 6.37 -6.43
C ALA A 699 -0.34 5.71 -6.75
N HIS A 700 0.76 6.37 -6.39
CA HIS A 700 2.14 5.89 -6.60
C HIS A 700 2.95 5.75 -5.29
N SER A 701 2.25 5.51 -4.17
CA SER A 701 2.81 5.38 -2.82
C SER A 701 2.87 3.92 -2.34
N ALA A 702 3.82 3.62 -1.45
CA ALA A 702 3.93 2.34 -0.76
C ALA A 702 2.68 1.99 0.08
N PHE A 703 1.89 3.00 0.48
CA PHE A 703 0.78 2.86 1.42
C PHE A 703 -0.27 1.80 1.05
N ILE A 704 -0.58 1.63 -0.25
CA ILE A 704 -1.59 0.65 -0.68
C ILE A 704 -1.12 -0.79 -0.42
N PHE A 705 0.19 -1.04 -0.51
CA PHE A 705 0.82 -2.35 -0.35
C PHE A 705 1.01 -2.77 1.11
N GLU A 706 1.06 -1.83 2.07
CA GLU A 706 1.27 -2.09 3.50
C GLU A 706 0.25 -3.09 4.10
N SER A 707 -1.00 -3.01 3.68
CA SER A 707 -2.04 -3.99 4.06
C SER A 707 -1.72 -5.40 3.57
N PHE A 708 -1.19 -5.52 2.35
CA PHE A 708 -0.84 -6.81 1.76
C PHE A 708 0.46 -7.38 2.37
N LEU A 709 1.41 -6.53 2.77
CA LEU A 709 2.57 -6.94 3.57
C LEU A 709 2.16 -7.49 4.95
N ALA A 710 1.11 -6.93 5.55
CA ALA A 710 0.51 -7.48 6.78
C ALA A 710 -0.18 -8.84 6.53
N GLU A 711 -0.91 -9.01 5.43
CA GLU A 711 -1.46 -10.32 5.02
C GLU A 711 -0.34 -11.37 4.82
N ILE A 712 0.77 -11.02 4.16
CA ILE A 712 1.93 -11.90 3.98
C ILE A 712 2.55 -12.30 5.33
N LYS A 713 2.70 -11.36 6.28
CA LYS A 713 3.16 -11.67 7.65
C LYS A 713 2.21 -12.64 8.35
N GLN A 714 0.89 -12.38 8.29
CA GLN A 714 -0.12 -13.20 8.95
C GLN A 714 -0.26 -14.60 8.35
N ALA A 715 0.12 -14.79 7.09
CA ALA A 715 0.15 -16.11 6.44
C ALA A 715 1.25 -17.04 6.96
N VAL A 716 2.27 -16.53 7.65
CA VAL A 716 3.33 -17.34 8.24
C VAL A 716 2.98 -17.69 9.69
N LYS A 717 2.87 -18.99 9.99
CA LYS A 717 2.63 -19.55 11.33
C LYS A 717 3.91 -20.09 11.96
N SER A 718 4.85 -20.57 11.15
CA SER A 718 6.13 -21.10 11.63
C SER A 718 7.29 -20.76 10.68
N SER A 719 8.52 -20.87 11.17
CA SER A 719 9.74 -20.62 10.38
C SER A 719 9.99 -21.66 9.27
N ASN A 720 9.38 -22.84 9.37
CA ASN A 720 9.59 -23.97 8.47
C ASN A 720 8.70 -23.85 7.23
N GLY A 721 9.29 -23.80 6.04
CA GLY A 721 8.54 -23.65 4.79
C GLY A 721 7.76 -22.32 4.68
N ALA A 722 8.15 -21.27 5.41
CA ALA A 722 7.42 -20.00 5.49
C ALA A 722 7.07 -19.37 4.12
N SER A 723 7.94 -19.52 3.11
CA SER A 723 7.62 -19.18 1.72
C SER A 723 6.40 -19.97 1.23
N LEU A 724 6.43 -21.31 1.29
CA LEU A 724 5.32 -22.19 0.91
C LEU A 724 4.01 -21.91 1.69
N GLN A 725 4.10 -21.44 2.94
CA GLN A 725 2.92 -21.02 3.72
C GLN A 725 2.26 -19.78 3.09
N ILE A 726 3.03 -18.73 2.79
CA ILE A 726 2.56 -17.52 2.08
C ILE A 726 1.97 -17.91 0.72
N CYS A 727 2.68 -18.76 -0.03
CA CYS A 727 2.29 -19.28 -1.33
C CYS A 727 0.90 -19.94 -1.30
N LYS A 728 0.69 -20.89 -0.38
CA LYS A 728 -0.59 -21.60 -0.23
C LYS A 728 -1.72 -20.69 0.27
N ALA A 729 -1.41 -19.68 1.09
CA ALA A 729 -2.40 -18.68 1.50
C ALA A 729 -2.88 -17.82 0.32
N MET A 730 -1.97 -17.41 -0.58
CA MET A 730 -2.32 -16.68 -1.79
C MET A 730 -3.09 -17.56 -2.80
N GLN A 731 -2.69 -18.82 -2.99
CA GLN A 731 -3.48 -19.79 -3.76
C GLN A 731 -4.91 -19.90 -3.22
N ARG A 732 -5.09 -20.04 -1.89
CA ARG A 732 -6.43 -20.09 -1.27
C ARG A 732 -7.23 -18.81 -1.53
N LYS A 733 -6.59 -17.62 -1.53
CA LYS A 733 -7.21 -16.32 -1.84
C LYS A 733 -7.67 -16.21 -3.30
N ILE A 734 -6.98 -16.88 -4.24
CA ILE A 734 -7.35 -16.95 -5.66
C ILE A 734 -8.45 -18.01 -5.86
N ALA A 735 -8.31 -19.20 -5.28
CA ALA A 735 -9.30 -20.28 -5.38
C ALA A 735 -10.68 -19.87 -4.87
N ILE A 736 -10.74 -19.15 -3.74
CA ILE A 736 -12.00 -18.58 -3.22
C ILE A 736 -12.66 -17.65 -4.26
N ARG A 737 -11.88 -16.84 -5.00
CA ARG A 737 -12.43 -15.92 -6.02
C ARG A 737 -12.96 -16.66 -7.23
N LYS A 738 -12.17 -17.56 -7.83
CA LYS A 738 -12.64 -18.35 -8.98
C LYS A 738 -13.88 -19.19 -8.60
N LEU A 739 -13.87 -19.85 -7.43
CA LEU A 739 -15.05 -20.59 -6.95
C LEU A 739 -16.27 -19.68 -6.69
N GLU A 740 -16.08 -18.45 -6.20
CA GLU A 740 -17.15 -17.46 -5.99
C GLU A 740 -17.76 -17.00 -7.32
N GLU A 741 -16.92 -16.75 -8.33
CA GLU A 741 -17.31 -16.41 -9.70
C GLU A 741 -18.01 -17.59 -10.41
N ASP A 742 -17.36 -18.76 -10.49
CA ASP A 742 -17.85 -19.95 -11.20
C ASP A 742 -19.17 -20.49 -10.60
N MET A 743 -19.38 -20.33 -9.29
CA MET A 743 -20.62 -20.76 -8.61
C MET A 743 -21.65 -19.63 -8.45
N GLU A 744 -21.43 -18.42 -9.01
CA GLU A 744 -22.27 -17.26 -8.72
C GLU A 744 -23.76 -17.50 -9.07
N GLU A 745 -24.06 -18.06 -10.23
CA GLU A 745 -25.44 -18.35 -10.67
C GLU A 745 -26.09 -19.49 -9.86
N SER A 746 -25.28 -20.38 -9.29
CA SER A 746 -25.73 -21.55 -8.52
C SER A 746 -25.93 -21.27 -7.02
N MET A 747 -25.37 -20.19 -6.48
CA MET A 747 -25.49 -19.84 -5.07
C MET A 747 -26.84 -19.22 -4.73
N THR A 748 -27.52 -19.81 -3.74
CA THR A 748 -28.75 -19.25 -3.14
C THR A 748 -28.47 -17.93 -2.42
N ASN A 749 -29.51 -17.14 -2.16
CA ASN A 749 -29.40 -15.89 -1.39
C ASN A 749 -28.79 -16.10 0.01
N SER A 750 -29.03 -17.24 0.67
CA SER A 750 -28.42 -17.55 1.97
C SER A 750 -26.92 -17.88 1.83
N HIS A 751 -26.51 -18.61 0.78
CA HIS A 751 -25.09 -18.86 0.49
C HIS A 751 -24.36 -17.53 0.21
N LYS A 752 -24.93 -16.67 -0.65
CA LYS A 752 -24.36 -15.35 -0.95
C LYS A 752 -24.25 -14.46 0.29
N GLN A 753 -25.27 -14.45 1.17
CA GLN A 753 -25.24 -13.71 2.44
C GLN A 753 -24.16 -14.24 3.42
N TYR A 754 -24.05 -15.56 3.57
CA TYR A 754 -23.02 -16.17 4.43
C TYR A 754 -21.61 -15.85 3.89
N LEU A 755 -21.38 -16.05 2.60
CA LEU A 755 -20.10 -15.79 1.94
C LEU A 755 -19.66 -14.33 2.11
N ASN A 756 -20.56 -13.38 1.86
CA ASN A 756 -20.33 -11.95 2.13
C ASN A 756 -19.96 -11.70 3.61
N SER A 757 -20.63 -12.38 4.56
CA SER A 757 -20.34 -12.21 5.99
C SER A 757 -18.96 -12.75 6.44
N MET A 758 -18.36 -13.65 5.64
CA MET A 758 -17.03 -14.22 5.88
C MET A 758 -15.94 -13.50 5.09
N LEU A 759 -16.21 -13.05 3.86
CA LEU A 759 -15.24 -12.34 3.03
C LEU A 759 -15.14 -10.84 3.34
N HIS A 760 -16.15 -10.25 3.99
CA HIS A 760 -16.19 -8.84 4.35
C HIS A 760 -16.39 -8.63 5.87
N ARG A 761 -16.12 -7.42 6.37
CA ARG A 761 -16.45 -7.09 7.77
C ARG A 761 -17.98 -7.08 7.92
N LYS A 762 -18.49 -7.64 9.03
CA LYS A 762 -19.93 -7.63 9.35
C LYS A 762 -20.47 -6.20 9.20
N ASN A 763 -21.59 -6.06 8.50
CA ASN A 763 -22.32 -4.80 8.42
C ASN A 763 -22.64 -4.27 9.83
N LEU A 764 -22.62 -2.95 9.96
CA LEU A 764 -23.07 -2.26 11.15
C LEU A 764 -24.55 -2.60 11.44
N ALA A 765 -24.97 -2.43 12.71
CA ALA A 765 -26.28 -2.84 13.18
C ALA A 765 -27.42 -2.37 12.24
N PRO A 766 -28.39 -3.25 11.92
CA PRO A 766 -29.35 -3.02 10.84
C PRO A 766 -30.10 -1.69 11.02
N ALA A 767 -30.30 -1.00 9.90
CA ALA A 767 -31.02 0.28 9.88
C ALA A 767 -32.44 0.09 10.43
N TYR A 768 -32.84 0.97 11.34
CA TYR A 768 -34.20 0.98 11.89
C TYR A 768 -35.20 1.55 10.87
N LEU A 769 -34.76 2.55 10.10
CA LEU A 769 -35.53 3.20 9.05
C LEU A 769 -34.55 3.67 7.95
N LYS A 770 -34.93 3.49 6.69
CA LYS A 770 -34.18 4.00 5.53
C LYS A 770 -35.02 5.03 4.78
N VAL A 771 -34.44 6.19 4.51
CA VAL A 771 -35.07 7.37 3.91
C VAL A 771 -34.13 7.92 2.85
N GLY A 772 -34.40 7.61 1.57
CA GLY A 772 -33.48 7.90 0.47
C GLY A 772 -32.10 7.28 0.68
N ALA A 773 -31.05 8.12 0.70
CA ALA A 773 -29.67 7.73 0.97
C ALA A 773 -29.33 7.59 2.48
N ALA A 774 -30.22 8.01 3.38
CA ALA A 774 -30.02 7.99 4.82
C ALA A 774 -30.57 6.71 5.48
N CYS A 775 -29.77 6.07 6.33
CA CYS A 775 -30.12 4.91 7.14
C CYS A 775 -30.03 5.28 8.62
N LEU A 776 -31.16 5.37 9.33
CA LEU A 776 -31.19 5.78 10.73
C LEU A 776 -30.99 4.60 11.68
N LEU A 777 -30.11 4.74 12.66
CA LEU A 777 -29.49 3.60 13.36
C LEU A 777 -29.87 3.50 14.85
N GLY A 778 -30.84 2.64 15.16
CA GLY A 778 -31.34 2.37 16.51
C GLY A 778 -32.78 2.83 16.70
N LYS A 779 -33.36 2.55 17.87
CA LYS A 779 -34.74 2.94 18.19
C LYS A 779 -34.88 4.48 18.21
N PRO A 780 -35.98 5.05 17.69
CA PRO A 780 -36.24 6.48 17.77
C PRO A 780 -36.48 6.93 19.21
N LYS A 781 -36.20 8.21 19.47
CA LYS A 781 -36.65 8.92 20.67
C LYS A 781 -38.12 9.30 20.50
N SER A 782 -38.97 8.81 21.41
CA SER A 782 -40.39 9.16 21.48
C SER A 782 -40.60 10.49 22.19
N GLY A 783 -41.24 11.45 21.53
CA GLY A 783 -41.61 12.73 22.12
C GLY A 783 -42.04 13.76 21.07
N ALA A 784 -42.57 14.90 21.52
CA ALA A 784 -42.69 16.08 20.67
C ALA A 784 -41.31 16.75 20.50
N LEU A 785 -41.08 17.39 19.36
CA LEU A 785 -39.89 18.23 19.19
C LEU A 785 -40.01 19.50 20.04
N SER A 786 -38.88 19.97 20.58
CA SER A 786 -38.80 21.28 21.23
C SER A 786 -39.16 22.42 20.25
N LEU A 787 -39.72 23.51 20.77
CA LEU A 787 -40.17 24.66 19.96
C LEU A 787 -39.08 25.20 19.04
N ASP A 788 -37.82 25.21 19.46
CA ASP A 788 -36.66 25.59 18.63
C ASP A 788 -36.49 24.68 17.42
N SER A 789 -36.66 23.36 17.61
CA SER A 789 -36.56 22.38 16.53
C SER A 789 -37.68 22.57 15.51
N VAL A 790 -38.93 22.73 15.96
CA VAL A 790 -40.07 23.08 15.09
C VAL A 790 -39.82 24.40 14.37
N SER A 791 -39.29 25.40 15.06
CA SER A 791 -38.98 26.73 14.51
C SER A 791 -37.81 26.71 13.52
N SER A 792 -36.86 25.78 13.67
CA SER A 792 -35.77 25.55 12.72
C SER A 792 -36.25 24.82 11.45
N LEU A 793 -37.14 23.83 11.59
CA LEU A 793 -37.82 23.17 10.47
C LEU A 793 -38.64 24.18 9.65
N ARG A 794 -39.42 25.04 10.31
CA ARG A 794 -40.16 26.14 9.65
C ARG A 794 -39.25 27.09 8.87
N ARG A 795 -38.08 27.44 9.43
CA ARG A 795 -37.07 28.28 8.75
C ARG A 795 -36.39 27.58 7.56
N ALA A 796 -36.33 26.25 7.56
CA ALA A 796 -35.92 25.43 6.41
C ALA A 796 -37.06 25.18 5.40
N GLY A 797 -38.21 25.86 5.52
CA GLY A 797 -39.35 25.72 4.61
C GLY A 797 -40.28 24.52 4.90
N VAL A 798 -39.99 23.73 5.93
CA VAL A 798 -40.75 22.52 6.25
C VAL A 798 -42.09 22.89 6.92
N GLN A 799 -43.20 22.51 6.29
CA GLN A 799 -44.55 22.82 6.77
C GLN A 799 -44.99 21.89 7.92
N CYS A 800 -44.66 22.25 9.16
CA CYS A 800 -44.99 21.48 10.36
C CYS A 800 -46.04 22.14 11.27
N GLN A 801 -47.05 21.34 11.67
CA GLN A 801 -48.03 21.69 12.70
C GLN A 801 -47.43 21.50 14.10
N GLU A 802 -47.97 22.20 15.10
CA GLU A 802 -47.36 22.31 16.44
C GLU A 802 -47.52 21.05 17.29
N ASN A 803 -48.54 20.23 16.99
CA ASN A 803 -48.84 18.97 17.68
C ASN A 803 -48.43 17.72 16.86
N SER A 804 -47.64 17.88 15.79
CA SER A 804 -47.11 16.73 15.04
C SER A 804 -46.14 15.91 15.91
N SER A 805 -46.32 14.60 15.95
CA SER A 805 -45.34 13.68 16.54
C SER A 805 -44.23 13.39 15.53
N PHE A 806 -42.97 13.52 15.96
CA PHE A 806 -41.80 13.30 15.12
C PHE A 806 -40.91 12.22 15.71
N PHE A 807 -40.40 11.33 14.87
CA PHE A 807 -39.33 10.42 15.27
C PHE A 807 -37.98 11.13 15.11
N SER A 808 -37.27 11.32 16.23
CA SER A 808 -35.89 11.80 16.22
C SER A 808 -34.92 10.68 16.56
N PHE A 809 -33.73 10.72 15.97
CA PHE A 809 -32.71 9.69 16.07
C PHE A 809 -31.36 10.32 16.41
N ASP A 810 -30.54 9.60 17.19
CA ASP A 810 -29.19 10.04 17.54
C ASP A 810 -28.12 9.65 16.50
N ARG A 811 -28.47 8.85 15.49
CA ARG A 811 -27.50 8.33 14.51
C ARG A 811 -28.08 8.17 13.12
N CYS A 812 -27.28 8.52 12.12
CA CYS A 812 -27.54 8.34 10.70
C CYS A 812 -26.30 7.74 10.02
N GLN A 813 -26.51 6.84 9.07
CA GLN A 813 -25.51 6.40 8.10
C GLN A 813 -25.92 6.92 6.73
N MET A 814 -25.07 7.70 6.08
CA MET A 814 -25.26 8.19 4.71
C MET A 814 -24.01 7.85 3.90
N PHE A 815 -24.16 7.27 2.70
CA PHE A 815 -23.04 6.82 1.86
C PHE A 815 -21.99 5.94 2.60
N ASN A 816 -22.45 5.08 3.52
CA ASN A 816 -21.64 4.26 4.45
C ASN A 816 -20.83 5.03 5.51
N VAL A 817 -20.95 6.35 5.57
CA VAL A 817 -20.39 7.22 6.61
C VAL A 817 -21.37 7.31 7.78
N VAL A 818 -20.94 7.00 9.01
CA VAL A 818 -21.78 7.08 10.22
C VAL A 818 -21.57 8.39 10.95
N TYR A 819 -22.68 9.07 11.23
CA TYR A 819 -22.77 10.31 12.02
C TYR A 819 -23.58 10.05 13.30
N HIS A 820 -23.32 10.84 14.34
CA HIS A 820 -24.11 10.79 15.58
C HIS A 820 -24.36 12.18 16.17
N SER A 821 -25.35 12.31 17.04
CA SER A 821 -25.54 13.53 17.84
C SER A 821 -24.43 13.72 18.87
N GLU A 822 -24.15 14.96 19.26
CA GLU A 822 -23.23 15.29 20.35
C GLU A 822 -23.70 14.68 21.68
N HIS A 823 -25.02 14.50 21.84
CA HIS A 823 -25.65 13.87 23.00
C HIS A 823 -25.54 12.33 23.02
N TYR A 824 -24.91 11.69 22.02
CA TYR A 824 -24.83 10.22 21.91
C TYR A 824 -23.71 9.63 22.79
N SER A 825 -23.95 9.59 24.10
CA SER A 825 -22.98 9.19 25.14
C SER A 825 -22.39 7.77 25.05
N ARG A 826 -22.89 6.90 24.15
CA ARG A 826 -22.35 5.54 23.96
C ARG A 826 -21.03 5.48 23.19
N VAL A 827 -20.61 6.59 22.54
CA VAL A 827 -19.32 6.70 21.87
C VAL A 827 -18.54 7.83 22.53
N SER A 828 -17.57 7.46 23.37
CA SER A 828 -16.71 8.40 24.11
C SER A 828 -15.30 8.53 23.52
N LYS A 829 -14.86 7.56 22.72
CA LYS A 829 -13.52 7.52 22.11
C LYS A 829 -13.44 8.23 20.74
N GLN A 830 -14.56 8.48 20.08
CA GLN A 830 -14.61 9.12 18.77
C GLN A 830 -15.64 10.25 18.75
N ASN A 831 -15.50 11.20 17.84
CA ASN A 831 -16.46 12.26 17.61
C ASN A 831 -16.89 12.30 16.13
N ASN A 832 -18.18 12.08 15.87
CA ASN A 832 -18.81 12.16 14.55
C ASN A 832 -20.05 13.07 14.58
N SER A 833 -20.12 14.01 15.54
CA SER A 833 -21.20 15.02 15.63
C SER A 833 -20.83 16.38 15.07
N VAL A 834 -19.56 16.64 14.75
CA VAL A 834 -19.13 17.90 14.12
C VAL A 834 -18.84 17.64 12.66
N VAL A 835 -19.44 18.45 11.78
CA VAL A 835 -19.43 18.28 10.33
C VAL A 835 -19.19 19.62 9.62
N LEU A 836 -18.72 19.53 8.38
CA LEU A 836 -18.71 20.62 7.41
C LEU A 836 -19.96 20.51 6.54
N LEU A 837 -20.67 21.61 6.36
CA LEU A 837 -21.78 21.70 5.41
C LEU A 837 -21.26 22.12 4.03
N VAL A 838 -22.04 21.83 2.97
CA VAL A 838 -21.77 22.30 1.59
C VAL A 838 -21.72 23.84 1.50
N SER A 839 -22.35 24.56 2.44
CA SER A 839 -22.21 26.01 2.63
C SER A 839 -20.83 26.46 3.15
N ASN A 840 -19.91 25.52 3.40
CA ASN A 840 -18.60 25.70 4.02
C ASN A 840 -18.65 26.14 5.51
N GLU A 841 -19.82 26.03 6.15
CA GLU A 841 -20.06 26.30 7.57
C GLU A 841 -19.78 25.07 8.44
N VAL A 842 -19.33 25.29 9.69
CA VAL A 842 -19.10 24.22 10.67
C VAL A 842 -20.35 24.04 11.53
N PHE A 843 -20.80 22.79 11.68
CA PHE A 843 -22.10 22.48 12.28
C PHE A 843 -22.01 21.32 13.29
N VAL A 844 -22.73 21.44 14.41
CA VAL A 844 -22.84 20.39 15.45
C VAL A 844 -24.21 19.74 15.38
N ILE A 845 -24.23 18.42 15.21
CA ILE A 845 -25.43 17.60 15.14
C ILE A 845 -26.01 17.36 16.53
N HIS A 846 -27.26 17.76 16.74
CA HIS A 846 -28.04 17.46 17.95
C HIS A 846 -29.04 16.32 17.75
N SER A 847 -29.62 16.18 16.56
CA SER A 847 -30.44 15.01 16.17
C SER A 847 -30.68 14.91 14.67
N PHE A 848 -31.12 13.73 14.22
CA PHE A 848 -31.71 13.51 12.90
C PHE A 848 -33.24 13.37 13.04
N VAL A 849 -34.00 13.91 12.09
CA VAL A 849 -35.48 13.87 12.07
C VAL A 849 -35.96 13.44 10.69
N VAL A 850 -37.04 12.66 10.63
CA VAL A 850 -37.71 12.30 9.37
C VAL A 850 -39.03 13.06 9.25
N PHE A 851 -39.28 13.63 8.09
CA PHE A 851 -40.54 14.29 7.74
C PHE A 851 -40.82 14.12 6.24
N ASN A 852 -42.07 13.85 5.85
CA ASN A 852 -42.48 13.64 4.45
C ASN A 852 -41.62 12.66 3.62
N ASN A 853 -41.03 11.65 4.27
CA ASN A 853 -40.07 10.71 3.66
C ASN A 853 -38.75 11.35 3.17
N GLU A 854 -38.36 12.46 3.80
CA GLU A 854 -37.05 13.09 3.72
C GLU A 854 -36.38 13.09 5.11
N CYS A 855 -35.06 13.21 5.16
CA CYS A 855 -34.29 13.20 6.40
C CYS A 855 -33.53 14.52 6.59
N PHE A 856 -33.74 15.14 7.74
CA PHE A 856 -33.18 16.43 8.12
C PHE A 856 -32.23 16.27 9.31
N VAL A 857 -31.19 17.09 9.35
CA VAL A 857 -30.29 17.23 10.50
C VAL A 857 -30.65 18.50 11.28
N LEU A 858 -30.69 18.39 12.60
CA LEU A 858 -30.94 19.48 13.54
C LEU A 858 -29.71 19.70 14.40
N GLY A 859 -29.38 20.96 14.64
CA GLY A 859 -28.10 21.32 15.24
C GLY A 859 -27.83 22.82 15.21
N ASN A 860 -26.62 23.23 15.56
CA ASN A 860 -26.22 24.63 15.65
C ASN A 860 -24.90 24.87 14.90
N ILE A 861 -24.75 26.05 14.30
CA ILE A 861 -23.51 26.47 13.59
C ILE A 861 -22.48 26.93 14.62
N ILE A 862 -21.19 26.69 14.37
CA ILE A 862 -20.09 27.34 15.09
C ILE A 862 -19.32 28.23 14.12
N GLU A 863 -19.21 29.52 14.46
CA GLU A 863 -18.42 30.47 13.68
C GLU A 863 -16.90 30.28 13.89
N GLU A 864 -16.13 30.63 12.86
CA GLU A 864 -14.66 30.70 12.93
C GLU A 864 -14.20 31.90 13.77
N ASN A 865 -13.29 31.67 14.71
CA ASN A 865 -12.59 32.75 15.42
C ASN A 865 -11.46 33.33 14.56
N ARG A 866 -11.83 34.14 13.56
CA ARG A 866 -10.90 34.77 12.61
C ARG A 866 -9.91 35.77 13.23
N GLN A 867 -10.05 36.11 14.51
CA GLN A 867 -9.11 36.97 15.24
C GLN A 867 -7.89 36.19 15.72
N GLN A 868 -8.05 34.91 16.05
CA GLN A 868 -6.95 34.05 16.47
C GLN A 868 -6.26 33.40 15.25
N LYS A 869 -4.94 33.21 15.34
CA LYS A 869 -4.13 32.56 14.30
C LYS A 869 -3.25 31.47 14.90
N LEU A 870 -3.19 30.32 14.25
CA LEU A 870 -2.37 29.19 14.68
C LEU A 870 -0.88 29.44 14.41
N CYS A 871 -0.57 29.97 13.22
CA CYS A 871 0.75 30.40 12.76
C CYS A 871 0.59 31.56 11.76
N ASP A 872 1.69 32.12 11.27
CA ASP A 872 1.66 33.28 10.35
C ASP A 872 1.14 32.90 8.96
N ILE A 873 1.35 31.65 8.56
CA ILE A 873 0.80 31.04 7.33
C ILE A 873 -0.63 30.57 7.62
N PRO A 874 -1.64 30.90 6.79
CA PRO A 874 -2.98 30.35 6.93
C PRO A 874 -2.98 28.84 6.63
N LEU A 875 -3.71 28.06 7.42
CA LEU A 875 -3.90 26.62 7.22
C LEU A 875 -5.40 26.36 6.98
N PRO A 876 -5.90 26.37 5.73
CA PRO A 876 -7.35 26.30 5.46
C PRO A 876 -8.04 25.02 5.97
N HIS A 877 -7.27 23.96 6.18
CA HIS A 877 -7.72 22.69 6.75
C HIS A 877 -7.78 22.69 8.29
N ILE A 878 -7.29 23.72 9.00
CA ILE A 878 -7.37 23.84 10.46
C ILE A 878 -8.07 25.16 10.82
N ARG A 879 -9.31 25.05 11.30
CA ARG A 879 -10.12 26.18 11.74
C ARG A 879 -10.04 26.32 13.25
N ILE A 880 -9.82 27.54 13.72
CA ILE A 880 -10.07 27.91 15.12
C ILE A 880 -11.52 28.38 15.17
N LEU A 881 -12.30 27.84 16.09
CA LEU A 881 -13.71 28.13 16.28
C LEU A 881 -13.93 29.03 17.50
N LYS A 882 -15.10 29.65 17.59
CA LYS A 882 -15.60 30.17 18.88
C LYS A 882 -15.90 28.99 19.83
N ASP A 883 -15.75 29.21 21.14
CA ASP A 883 -16.04 28.15 22.13
C ASP A 883 -17.53 27.76 22.10
N GLU A 884 -18.44 28.74 22.06
CA GLU A 884 -19.89 28.54 21.98
C GLU A 884 -20.41 28.62 20.53
N PRO A 885 -21.39 27.77 20.16
CA PRO A 885 -22.09 27.86 18.87
C PRO A 885 -23.06 29.05 18.83
N GLU A 886 -23.67 29.32 17.66
CA GLU A 886 -24.88 30.14 17.60
C GLU A 886 -25.95 29.59 18.56
N GLU A 887 -26.65 30.44 19.31
CA GLU A 887 -27.85 30.05 20.07
C GLU A 887 -28.95 29.51 19.12
N ILE A 888 -29.03 30.06 17.91
CA ILE A 888 -30.07 29.78 16.93
C ILE A 888 -29.88 28.39 16.32
N ARG A 889 -30.68 27.43 16.76
CA ARG A 889 -30.78 26.11 16.12
C ARG A 889 -31.12 26.25 14.63
N ARG A 890 -30.39 25.55 13.77
CA ARG A 890 -30.63 25.46 12.32
C ARG A 890 -31.13 24.06 11.96
N CYS A 891 -31.67 23.94 10.76
CA CYS A 891 -32.11 22.70 10.15
C CYS A 891 -31.65 22.68 8.70
N PHE A 892 -31.09 21.55 8.26
CA PHE A 892 -30.67 21.30 6.89
C PHE A 892 -31.11 19.90 6.46
N PRO A 893 -31.33 19.63 5.17
CA PRO A 893 -31.33 18.28 4.62
C PRO A 893 -30.05 17.52 5.01
N VAL A 894 -30.15 16.19 5.25
CA VAL A 894 -28.97 15.38 5.59
C VAL A 894 -27.94 15.31 4.45
N CYS A 895 -28.34 15.54 3.21
CA CYS A 895 -27.44 15.62 2.05
C CYS A 895 -26.53 16.86 2.03
N ASP A 896 -26.81 17.89 2.84
CA ASP A 896 -26.01 19.12 2.89
C ASP A 896 -24.73 18.95 3.74
N ILE A 897 -24.52 17.77 4.31
CA ILE A 897 -23.31 17.36 5.03
C ILE A 897 -22.26 16.89 4.01
N ASP A 898 -21.18 17.67 3.83
CA ASP A 898 -20.05 17.33 2.94
C ASP A 898 -19.06 16.37 3.61
N SER A 899 -18.64 16.68 4.84
CA SER A 899 -17.63 15.90 5.55
C SER A 899 -17.84 15.89 7.06
N LYS A 900 -17.26 14.88 7.74
CA LYS A 900 -16.95 15.00 9.16
C LYS A 900 -15.80 15.99 9.38
N LEU A 901 -15.75 16.58 10.56
CA LEU A 901 -14.60 17.36 11.04
C LEU A 901 -14.05 16.73 12.31
N LEU A 902 -12.73 16.64 12.40
CA LEU A 902 -12.03 16.35 13.65
C LEU A 902 -12.21 17.57 14.56
N SER A 903 -12.99 17.47 15.63
CA SER A 903 -13.28 18.60 16.54
C SER A 903 -12.86 18.31 17.98
N PHE A 904 -12.00 19.15 18.55
CA PHE A 904 -11.43 19.00 19.90
C PHE A 904 -11.03 20.33 20.52
N ASN A 905 -10.93 20.37 21.86
CA ASN A 905 -10.55 21.56 22.62
C ASN A 905 -9.13 21.40 23.19
N ILE A 906 -8.27 22.40 23.01
CA ILE A 906 -6.96 22.47 23.67
C ILE A 906 -6.98 23.57 24.73
N LYS A 907 -6.47 23.26 25.93
CA LYS A 907 -6.14 24.26 26.94
C LYS A 907 -4.74 24.82 26.70
N SER A 908 -4.66 26.13 26.50
CA SER A 908 -3.42 26.88 26.31
C SER A 908 -2.65 27.09 27.63
N VAL A 909 -1.41 27.60 27.54
CA VAL A 909 -0.59 27.96 28.72
C VAL A 909 -1.21 29.13 29.51
N THR A 910 -1.94 30.02 28.83
CA THR A 910 -2.63 31.20 29.40
C THR A 910 -3.98 30.84 30.04
N GLY A 911 -4.43 29.59 29.95
CA GLY A 911 -5.73 29.14 30.46
C GLY A 911 -6.88 29.27 29.45
N GLU A 912 -6.67 30.01 28.35
CA GLU A 912 -7.62 30.12 27.25
C GLU A 912 -7.89 28.75 26.61
N SER A 913 -9.16 28.48 26.30
CA SER A 913 -9.58 27.36 25.47
C SER A 913 -9.34 27.70 23.99
N LEU A 914 -8.95 26.71 23.20
CA LEU A 914 -8.96 26.77 21.75
C LEU A 914 -9.80 25.60 21.23
N ARG A 915 -11.03 25.89 20.79
CA ARG A 915 -11.86 24.95 20.03
C ARG A 915 -11.31 24.86 18.60
N ILE A 916 -10.86 23.68 18.21
CA ILE A 916 -10.22 23.41 16.90
C ILE A 916 -11.10 22.46 16.11
N ALA A 917 -11.32 22.76 14.83
CA ALA A 917 -11.86 21.82 13.85
C ALA A 917 -10.89 21.64 12.68
N CYS A 918 -10.48 20.40 12.41
CA CYS A 918 -9.67 20.07 11.23
C CYS A 918 -10.54 19.39 10.17
N ILE A 919 -10.39 19.86 8.92
CA ILE A 919 -10.88 19.18 7.73
C ILE A 919 -9.98 17.97 7.51
N ASN A 920 -10.56 16.78 7.52
CA ASN A 920 -9.81 15.55 7.27
C ASN A 920 -9.45 15.45 5.77
N VAL A 921 -8.26 15.91 5.40
CA VAL A 921 -7.70 15.76 4.05
C VAL A 921 -7.20 14.33 3.77
N LEU A 922 -7.18 13.43 4.76
CA LEU A 922 -7.12 11.98 4.51
C LEU A 922 -8.54 11.43 4.30
N LYS A 923 -9.06 11.52 3.08
CA LYS A 923 -10.19 10.67 2.67
C LYS A 923 -9.75 9.20 2.56
N MET A 924 -9.63 8.57 3.73
CA MET A 924 -9.46 7.13 3.96
C MET A 924 -10.54 6.29 3.25
N GLU A 925 -11.65 6.91 2.86
CA GLU A 925 -12.69 6.36 1.96
C GLU A 925 -12.11 5.91 0.60
N MET A 926 -11.15 6.65 0.04
CA MET A 926 -10.42 6.27 -1.19
C MET A 926 -9.45 5.09 -0.96
N LEU A 927 -9.36 4.60 0.28
CA LEU A 927 -8.41 3.59 0.76
C LEU A 927 -9.07 2.47 1.57
N ARG A 928 -10.41 2.42 1.68
CA ARG A 928 -11.19 1.45 2.48
C ARG A 928 -11.96 0.46 1.59
#